data_AF-A0A6L8KCN8-F1
#
_entry.id   AF-A0A6L8KCN8-F1
#
_cell.length_a   1.000
_cell.length_b   1.000
_cell.length_c   1.000
_cell.angle_alpha   90.00
_cell.angle_beta   90.00
_cell.angle_gamma   90.00
#
_symmetry.space_group_name_H-M   'P 1'
#
loop_
_entity.id
_entity.type
_entity.pdbx_description
1 polymer ?
#
loop_
_entity_poly.entity_id
_entity_poly.type
_entity_poly.pdbx_seq_one_letter_code
_entity_poly.pdbx_strand_id
1 'polypeptide(L)'
;MGISSPGIGSGIDVNTIVSKLMAVESAPLADYDKKSASYLAQVSAFGNLSSALGTFQSSLSSLTSVNSFQSLLSTPSDTSVMTATASSTAQPGSYRVNITQLAQAQTLASGGYKSTTSAVGLGNKTTINFSLGTVSGGTFGITGTQLGASLSSGGLTPGSITINNTTIATDGTTRSARLLADAINAKSTTTGVSAKPSATVSSATLFGSSGASTFGSVDTSGGGTYSLTVGGVEIAAQATGVAGGSGVSAASIDAALTGNTAVARALADANITVTGTAADGTLQFTNPDGSNIAIAENVTGSVTGGIGNSGAANIGSSTTAVGSITLVAADGSPISVGGTNPAGAGFTAGVGGAYLGAGFTADASRTSGNIVIDSSNNTLQGIMDAINKGNFGVTASIVSDGSSGTGATPNHLILTSSATGQSSTMKITLAGSSGNPPDPDLVSLLAYDPSGTQNLSQKASALDTQATVNGIAVTSSSTSISGAIAGVSISALKTGTSTLSVAKDSSSLTTSVNTFVKAYNDLNSQIVQLSAYNADSKTGGPLLGDSTVRNLQASVRRQMSSSITGLQGTSLTNLSQIGVSFQKDGSLTLDNAKLQSAINNKFNDIAGLFAAVGRGTDPDVKFASSTTKTQAGEYAINISQLATQGVLQGTTPLPAETTIDADTTWTVTLNDTVPSNINNTATITLPAGTYNPSQMATLLQSSINGVSAFSNNGATVTATIGDDGTLKLASTRYGSKSNIHIISTGGTDLSTVFGSGAPVDGKDVAGTIGGYTATGDGQTLTGAPGAPVDGLKLTIAGDTTGSRGSFGFSQGYAYQLNTLAAGYLGSSGAIASRTTGLNNSVKDVQKQRDAFSSRLTDIEARYRAQYSALDTSIASMNTTASFLTQQFAALSKA
;
A
#
# COMPACT_ATOMS: atom_id res chain seq x y z
N MET A 1 97.91 32.59 5.09
CA MET A 1 96.65 33.00 4.43
C MET A 1 96.80 34.42 3.92
N GLY A 2 97.19 34.57 2.65
CA GLY A 2 97.17 35.85 1.95
C GLY A 2 95.87 35.95 1.16
N ILE A 3 95.15 37.05 1.32
CA ILE A 3 93.88 37.34 0.65
C ILE A 3 94.21 37.87 -0.75
N SER A 4 94.21 36.99 -1.77
CA SER A 4 94.22 37.40 -3.17
C SER A 4 92.79 37.53 -3.66
N SER A 5 92.29 38.75 -3.80
CA SER A 5 91.00 39.00 -4.45
C SER A 5 91.10 38.61 -5.94
N PRO A 6 90.23 37.71 -6.45
CA PRO A 6 90.20 37.36 -7.87
C PRO A 6 89.94 38.61 -8.73
N GLY A 7 90.71 38.80 -9.82
CA GLY A 7 90.44 39.82 -10.83
C GLY A 7 91.18 41.15 -10.71
N ILE A 8 92.10 41.32 -9.74
CA ILE A 8 92.86 42.58 -9.58
C ILE A 8 94.28 42.49 -10.18
N GLY A 9 94.76 41.29 -10.56
CA GLY A 9 96.15 41.06 -11.00
C GLY A 9 96.42 41.15 -12.51
N SER A 10 95.49 40.69 -13.37
CA SER A 10 95.75 40.57 -14.83
C SER A 10 94.77 41.29 -15.75
N GLY A 11 93.68 41.89 -15.23
CA GLY A 11 92.61 42.49 -16.03
C GLY A 11 91.65 41.50 -16.72
N ILE A 12 91.69 40.20 -16.37
CA ILE A 12 90.78 39.18 -16.90
C ILE A 12 89.52 39.12 -16.05
N ASP A 13 88.35 39.30 -16.68
CA ASP A 13 87.05 39.14 -16.01
C ASP A 13 86.68 37.65 -15.89
N VAL A 14 87.26 37.01 -14.86
CA VAL A 14 87.03 35.60 -14.51
C VAL A 14 85.54 35.32 -14.27
N ASN A 15 84.79 36.26 -13.68
CA ASN A 15 83.38 36.06 -13.39
C ASN A 15 82.53 35.96 -14.66
N THR A 16 82.79 36.81 -15.65
CA THR A 16 82.07 36.77 -16.93
C THR A 16 82.45 35.52 -17.74
N ILE A 17 83.71 35.09 -17.74
CA ILE A 17 84.15 33.89 -18.47
C ILE A 17 83.55 32.62 -17.85
N VAL A 18 83.64 32.45 -16.53
CA VAL A 18 83.06 31.30 -15.83
C VAL A 18 81.56 31.26 -16.04
N SER A 19 80.86 32.41 -15.96
CA SER A 19 79.41 32.46 -16.19
C SER A 19 79.01 32.01 -17.60
N LYS A 20 79.76 32.41 -18.64
CA LYS A 20 79.51 31.98 -20.02
C LYS A 20 79.77 30.48 -20.22
N LEU A 21 80.81 29.93 -19.59
CA LEU A 21 81.09 28.49 -19.62
C LEU A 21 79.99 27.70 -18.89
N MET A 22 79.59 28.16 -17.71
CA MET A 22 78.48 27.55 -16.96
C MET A 22 77.16 27.60 -17.73
N ALA A 23 76.89 28.64 -18.52
CA ALA A 23 75.71 28.71 -19.37
C ALA A 23 75.68 27.56 -20.40
N VAL A 24 76.81 27.24 -21.03
CA VAL A 24 76.92 26.11 -21.97
C VAL A 24 76.84 24.77 -21.24
N GLU A 25 77.55 24.62 -20.12
CA GLU A 25 77.53 23.39 -19.31
C GLU A 25 76.15 23.07 -18.73
N SER A 26 75.34 24.11 -18.46
CA SER A 26 73.98 23.95 -17.93
C SER A 26 72.93 23.54 -18.98
N ALA A 27 73.25 23.59 -20.28
CA ALA A 27 72.30 23.30 -21.35
C ALA A 27 71.55 21.95 -21.22
N PRO A 28 72.17 20.84 -20.74
CA PRO A 28 71.48 19.57 -20.52
C PRO A 28 70.36 19.63 -19.45
N LEU A 29 70.37 20.61 -18.53
CA LEU A 29 69.28 20.80 -17.56
C LEU A 29 67.94 21.05 -18.27
N ALA A 30 67.95 21.89 -19.31
CA ALA A 30 66.76 22.19 -20.09
C ALA A 30 66.20 20.93 -20.80
N ASP A 31 67.05 19.97 -21.16
CA ASP A 31 66.61 18.72 -21.76
C ASP A 31 66.01 17.74 -20.74
N TYR A 32 66.51 17.72 -19.50
CA TYR A 32 65.83 17.01 -18.40
C TYR A 32 64.47 17.63 -18.10
N ASP A 33 64.37 18.96 -18.04
CA ASP A 33 63.09 19.64 -17.81
C ASP A 33 62.09 19.37 -18.95
N LYS A 34 62.54 19.37 -20.22
CA LYS A 34 61.70 18.97 -21.36
C LYS A 34 61.22 17.52 -21.25
N LYS A 35 62.10 16.58 -20.86
CA LYS A 35 61.71 15.17 -20.65
C LYS A 35 60.69 15.03 -19.52
N SER A 36 60.94 15.71 -18.39
CA SER A 36 60.03 15.72 -17.24
C SER A 36 58.66 16.31 -17.64
N ALA A 37 58.64 17.45 -18.33
CA ALA A 37 57.42 18.06 -18.84
C ALA A 37 56.66 17.13 -19.82
N SER A 38 57.39 16.40 -20.68
CA SER A 38 56.78 15.42 -21.60
C SER A 38 56.11 14.26 -20.85
N TYR A 39 56.77 13.67 -19.84
CA TYR A 39 56.16 12.61 -19.02
C TYR A 39 54.99 13.12 -18.18
N LEU A 40 55.09 14.34 -17.62
CA LEU A 40 53.98 14.96 -16.89
C LEU A 40 52.79 15.23 -17.82
N ALA A 41 53.02 15.67 -19.07
CA ALA A 41 51.95 15.82 -20.06
C ALA A 41 51.27 14.48 -20.37
N GLN A 42 52.03 13.37 -20.42
CA GLN A 42 51.47 12.03 -20.57
C GLN A 42 50.65 11.59 -19.35
N VAL A 43 51.13 11.87 -18.13
CA VAL A 43 50.38 11.60 -16.88
C VAL A 43 49.04 12.34 -16.88
N SER A 44 49.05 13.64 -17.20
CA SER A 44 47.83 14.44 -17.31
C SER A 44 46.90 13.91 -18.39
N ALA A 45 47.43 13.50 -19.54
CA ALA A 45 46.65 12.90 -20.62
C ALA A 45 45.99 11.57 -20.21
N PHE A 46 46.70 10.70 -19.47
CA PHE A 46 46.10 9.49 -18.90
C PHE A 46 45.06 9.81 -17.82
N GLY A 47 45.24 10.87 -17.04
CA GLY A 47 44.22 11.40 -16.13
C GLY A 47 42.94 11.78 -16.88
N ASN A 48 43.06 12.54 -17.97
CA ASN A 48 41.92 12.91 -18.81
C ASN A 48 41.24 11.69 -19.45
N LEU A 49 42.02 10.72 -19.94
CA LEU A 49 41.48 9.47 -20.48
C LEU A 49 40.76 8.65 -19.42
N SER A 50 41.32 8.55 -18.20
CA SER A 50 40.70 7.87 -17.07
C SER A 50 39.35 8.51 -16.71
N SER A 51 39.30 9.84 -16.66
CA SER A 51 38.05 10.59 -16.41
C SER A 51 37.02 10.35 -17.51
N ALA A 52 37.41 10.42 -18.79
CA ALA A 52 36.51 10.16 -19.91
C ALA A 52 35.98 8.71 -19.91
N LEU A 53 36.84 7.73 -19.62
CA LEU A 53 36.46 6.33 -19.51
C LEU A 53 35.55 6.07 -18.30
N GLY A 54 35.76 6.77 -17.18
CA GLY A 54 34.89 6.73 -16.00
C GLY A 54 33.50 7.33 -16.27
N THR A 55 33.44 8.43 -17.02
CA THR A 55 32.17 9.00 -17.50
C THR A 55 31.44 8.04 -18.43
N PHE A 56 32.15 7.42 -19.37
CA PHE A 56 31.59 6.39 -20.23
C PHE A 56 31.07 5.21 -19.41
N GLN A 57 31.86 4.68 -18.47
CA GLN A 57 31.44 3.61 -17.57
C GLN A 57 30.16 3.97 -16.79
N SER A 58 30.09 5.19 -16.25
CA SER A 58 28.92 5.67 -15.51
C SER A 58 27.67 5.72 -16.39
N SER A 59 27.80 6.11 -17.67
CA SER A 59 26.69 6.13 -18.62
C SER A 59 26.12 4.74 -18.95
N LEU A 60 26.89 3.66 -18.73
CA LEU A 60 26.45 2.29 -18.95
C LEU A 60 25.52 1.79 -17.83
N SER A 61 25.55 2.39 -16.65
CA SER A 61 24.80 1.91 -15.47
C SER A 61 23.29 1.82 -15.73
N SER A 62 22.68 2.81 -16.37
CA SER A 62 21.25 2.81 -16.72
C SER A 62 20.87 1.70 -17.70
N LEU A 63 21.83 1.28 -18.54
CA LEU A 63 21.68 0.23 -19.55
C LEU A 63 22.00 -1.19 -19.02
N THR A 64 22.54 -1.31 -17.81
CA THR A 64 22.82 -2.62 -17.20
C THR A 64 21.63 -3.22 -16.44
N SER A 65 20.58 -2.43 -16.15
CA SER A 65 19.39 -2.89 -15.43
C SER A 65 18.25 -3.24 -16.37
N VAL A 66 17.82 -4.50 -16.37
CA VAL A 66 16.71 -5.03 -17.18
C VAL A 66 15.39 -4.30 -16.92
N ASN A 67 15.17 -3.84 -15.69
CA ASN A 67 13.94 -3.14 -15.31
C ASN A 67 13.78 -1.80 -16.05
N SER A 68 14.89 -1.14 -16.38
CA SER A 68 14.87 0.09 -17.19
C SER A 68 14.33 -0.15 -18.61
N PHE A 69 14.39 -1.39 -19.11
CA PHE A 69 13.98 -1.78 -20.46
C PHE A 69 12.62 -2.48 -20.53
N GLN A 70 11.95 -2.67 -19.39
CA GLN A 70 10.62 -3.29 -19.31
C GLN A 70 9.62 -2.38 -18.60
N SER A 71 9.96 -1.09 -18.43
CA SER A 71 9.08 -0.10 -17.84
C SER A 71 7.88 0.18 -18.75
N LEU A 72 6.70 0.18 -18.14
CA LEU A 72 5.46 0.60 -18.76
C LEU A 72 5.00 1.91 -18.12
N LEU A 73 4.58 2.84 -18.97
CA LEU A 73 3.93 4.08 -18.57
C LEU A 73 2.44 3.83 -18.48
N SER A 74 1.83 4.35 -17.43
CA SER A 74 0.39 4.39 -17.21
C SER A 74 -0.04 5.85 -17.14
N THR A 75 -0.67 6.33 -18.20
CA THR A 75 -1.06 7.74 -18.37
C THR A 75 -2.58 7.87 -18.38
N PRO A 76 -3.20 8.32 -17.26
CA PRO A 76 -4.60 8.72 -17.26
C PRO A 76 -4.82 9.97 -18.12
N SER A 77 -5.96 10.06 -18.80
CA SER A 77 -6.36 11.26 -19.54
C SER A 77 -6.76 12.43 -18.63
N ASP A 78 -7.07 12.15 -17.36
CA ASP A 78 -7.38 13.14 -16.33
C ASP A 78 -6.77 12.70 -14.99
N THR A 79 -5.62 13.29 -14.65
CA THR A 79 -4.88 13.00 -13.41
C THR A 79 -5.54 13.55 -12.16
N SER A 80 -6.54 14.41 -12.29
CA SER A 80 -7.32 14.90 -11.16
C SER A 80 -8.38 13.89 -10.71
N VAL A 81 -8.79 12.96 -11.60
CA VAL A 81 -9.72 11.86 -11.31
C VAL A 81 -8.99 10.66 -10.71
N MET A 82 -7.84 10.28 -11.29
CA MET A 82 -7.08 9.12 -10.87
C MET A 82 -5.60 9.24 -11.24
N THR A 83 -4.74 8.54 -10.51
CA THR A 83 -3.39 8.19 -10.95
C THR A 83 -3.30 6.67 -11.15
N ALA A 84 -2.26 6.22 -11.86
CA ALA A 84 -2.04 4.79 -12.06
C ALA A 84 -0.55 4.49 -12.11
N THR A 85 -0.20 3.25 -11.76
CA THR A 85 1.13 2.68 -11.94
C THR A 85 1.00 1.36 -12.69
N ALA A 86 1.95 1.08 -13.59
CA ALA A 86 2.04 -0.17 -14.33
C ALA A 86 3.35 -0.90 -13.98
N SER A 87 3.22 -2.18 -13.63
CA SER A 87 4.35 -3.10 -13.48
C SER A 87 4.76 -3.70 -14.83
N SER A 88 5.91 -4.38 -14.89
CA SER A 88 6.40 -5.04 -16.11
C SER A 88 5.51 -6.18 -16.62
N THR A 89 4.53 -6.64 -15.84
CA THR A 89 3.55 -7.65 -16.25
C THR A 89 2.28 -7.05 -16.84
N ALA A 90 2.13 -5.72 -16.84
CA ALA A 90 0.95 -5.07 -17.41
C ALA A 90 0.95 -5.22 -18.94
N GLN A 91 -0.25 -5.28 -19.53
CA GLN A 91 -0.39 -5.33 -20.98
C GLN A 91 -0.65 -3.93 -21.54
N PRO A 92 0.12 -3.47 -22.55
CA PRO A 92 -0.15 -2.22 -23.24
C PRO A 92 -1.57 -2.19 -23.81
N GLY A 93 -2.27 -1.09 -23.62
CA GLY A 93 -3.68 -0.96 -24.00
C GLY A 93 -4.31 0.32 -23.48
N SER A 94 -5.56 0.57 -23.88
CA SER A 94 -6.36 1.69 -23.41
C SER A 94 -7.57 1.16 -22.64
N TYR A 95 -7.76 1.66 -21.42
CA TYR A 95 -8.81 1.21 -20.51
C TYR A 95 -9.64 2.41 -20.07
N ARG A 96 -10.95 2.38 -20.32
CA ARG A 96 -11.87 3.43 -19.86
C ARG A 96 -12.27 3.14 -18.42
N VAL A 97 -11.87 4.00 -17.49
CA VAL A 97 -12.15 3.86 -16.06
C VAL A 97 -13.18 4.91 -15.66
N ASN A 98 -14.26 4.51 -15.00
CA ASN A 98 -15.27 5.42 -14.46
C ASN A 98 -15.45 5.17 -12.97
N ILE A 99 -15.06 6.12 -12.13
CA ILE A 99 -15.20 6.06 -10.67
C ILE A 99 -16.51 6.74 -10.29
N THR A 100 -17.41 6.00 -9.65
CA THR A 100 -18.73 6.51 -9.21
C THR A 100 -18.79 6.78 -7.72
N GLN A 101 -17.91 6.15 -6.93
CA GLN A 101 -17.84 6.33 -5.48
C GLN A 101 -16.41 6.08 -5.00
N LEU A 102 -15.96 6.82 -3.99
CA LEU A 102 -14.69 6.57 -3.30
C LEU A 102 -14.93 5.80 -2.00
N ALA A 103 -13.94 4.98 -1.64
CA ALA A 103 -13.95 4.32 -0.35
C ALA A 103 -13.86 5.34 0.79
N GLN A 104 -14.69 5.14 1.82
CA GLN A 104 -14.74 5.99 3.01
C GLN A 104 -14.62 5.12 4.27
N ALA A 105 -14.03 5.69 5.32
CA ALA A 105 -13.92 5.06 6.63
C ALA A 105 -15.15 5.42 7.46
N GLN A 106 -15.64 4.47 8.25
CA GLN A 106 -16.72 4.77 9.18
C GLN A 106 -16.21 5.73 10.26
N THR A 107 -17.03 6.72 10.61
CA THR A 107 -16.82 7.60 11.76
C THR A 107 -18.04 7.55 12.67
N LEU A 108 -17.82 7.29 13.95
CA LEU A 108 -18.80 7.25 15.02
C LEU A 108 -18.51 8.37 16.03
N ALA A 109 -19.55 8.92 16.65
CA ALA A 109 -19.42 9.94 17.68
C ALA A 109 -20.28 9.61 18.89
N SER A 110 -19.74 9.82 20.09
CA SER A 110 -20.49 9.71 21.33
C SER A 110 -21.46 10.87 21.53
N GLY A 111 -22.39 10.68 22.47
CA GLY A 111 -23.06 11.80 23.13
C GLY A 111 -22.05 12.78 23.75
N GLY A 112 -22.51 13.99 24.04
CA GLY A 112 -21.67 15.04 24.60
C GLY A 112 -21.38 14.84 26.09
N TYR A 113 -20.20 15.26 26.54
CA TYR A 113 -19.78 15.26 27.93
C TYR A 113 -19.26 16.62 28.38
N LYS A 114 -19.48 16.94 29.65
CA LYS A 114 -19.06 18.22 30.23
C LYS A 114 -17.55 18.36 30.40
N SER A 115 -16.85 17.27 30.71
CA SER A 115 -15.42 17.25 31.04
C SER A 115 -14.73 16.10 30.33
N THR A 116 -13.48 16.30 29.92
CA THR A 116 -12.63 15.26 29.31
C THR A 116 -11.86 14.44 30.34
N THR A 117 -11.72 14.97 31.56
CA THR A 117 -10.91 14.40 32.65
C THR A 117 -11.72 13.93 33.85
N SER A 118 -13.03 14.18 33.86
CA SER A 118 -13.91 13.61 34.88
C SER A 118 -14.19 12.14 34.56
N ALA A 119 -14.31 11.34 35.63
CA ALA A 119 -14.66 9.93 35.50
C ALA A 119 -16.02 9.77 34.81
N VAL A 120 -16.07 8.82 33.89
CA VAL A 120 -17.29 8.28 33.27
C VAL A 120 -17.62 7.00 34.04
N GLY A 121 -18.86 6.90 34.54
CA GLY A 121 -19.28 5.75 35.33
C GLY A 121 -18.73 5.71 36.75
N LEU A 122 -18.95 4.57 37.38
CA LEU A 122 -18.55 4.28 38.75
C LEU A 122 -17.18 3.58 38.83
N GLY A 123 -16.54 3.33 37.68
CA GLY A 123 -15.22 2.72 37.58
C GLY A 123 -15.24 1.19 37.61
N ASN A 124 -16.40 0.57 37.35
CA ASN A 124 -16.50 -0.89 37.23
C ASN A 124 -15.63 -1.38 36.07
N LYS A 125 -14.77 -2.36 36.33
CA LYS A 125 -13.85 -2.92 35.34
C LYS A 125 -14.63 -3.47 34.14
N THR A 126 -14.46 -2.83 32.99
CA THR A 126 -15.21 -3.08 31.76
C THR A 126 -14.25 -3.34 30.61
N THR A 127 -14.40 -4.48 29.95
CA THR A 127 -13.68 -4.83 28.73
C THR A 127 -14.48 -4.34 27.53
N ILE A 128 -13.87 -3.51 26.68
CA ILE A 128 -14.44 -3.04 25.43
C ILE A 128 -13.80 -3.82 24.29
N ASN A 129 -14.61 -4.52 23.50
CA ASN A 129 -14.18 -5.31 22.37
C ASN A 129 -14.51 -4.59 21.06
N PHE A 130 -13.52 -4.51 20.17
CA PHE A 130 -13.61 -3.91 18.85
C PHE A 130 -13.51 -5.00 17.78
N SER A 131 -14.45 -4.96 16.83
CA SER A 131 -14.41 -5.75 15.61
C SER A 131 -14.75 -4.85 14.43
N LEU A 132 -14.07 -5.06 13.30
CA LEU A 132 -14.43 -4.47 12.02
C LEU A 132 -15.05 -5.54 11.13
N GLY A 133 -16.02 -5.16 10.30
CA GLY A 133 -16.73 -6.09 9.45
C GLY A 133 -17.76 -5.42 8.55
N THR A 134 -18.65 -6.24 8.01
CA THR A 134 -19.69 -5.81 7.07
C THR A 134 -21.06 -5.97 7.71
N VAL A 135 -21.92 -4.99 7.49
CA VAL A 135 -23.34 -5.05 7.87
C VAL A 135 -24.13 -5.71 6.74
N SER A 136 -24.98 -6.67 7.07
CA SER A 136 -25.81 -7.40 6.09
C SER A 136 -27.29 -7.31 6.46
N GLY A 137 -28.15 -7.15 5.45
CA GLY A 137 -29.58 -6.95 5.69
C GLY A 137 -29.90 -5.65 6.44
N GLY A 138 -31.19 -5.44 6.73
CA GLY A 138 -31.67 -4.24 7.41
C GLY A 138 -31.57 -2.95 6.60
N THR A 139 -31.82 -1.82 7.27
CA THR A 139 -31.69 -0.47 6.71
C THR A 139 -31.07 0.47 7.74
N PHE A 140 -30.40 1.55 7.30
CA PHE A 140 -29.96 2.60 8.22
C PHE A 140 -31.01 3.71 8.29
N GLY A 141 -31.51 4.04 9.47
CA GLY A 141 -32.69 4.87 9.59
C GLY A 141 -33.08 5.31 11.00
N ILE A 142 -34.23 5.97 11.10
CA ILE A 142 -34.87 6.38 12.35
C ILE A 142 -36.27 5.78 12.38
N THR A 143 -36.57 4.96 13.38
CA THR A 143 -37.93 4.51 13.65
C THR A 143 -38.68 5.59 14.42
N GLY A 144 -39.75 6.12 13.82
CA GLY A 144 -40.65 7.05 14.46
C GLY A 144 -41.61 6.36 15.43
N THR A 145 -42.14 7.14 16.36
CA THR A 145 -43.24 6.74 17.24
C THR A 145 -44.56 6.74 16.47
N GLN A 146 -45.60 6.18 17.10
CA GLN A 146 -46.97 6.33 16.60
C GLN A 146 -47.29 7.82 16.40
N LEU A 147 -47.96 8.15 15.28
CA LEU A 147 -48.40 9.52 15.00
C LEU A 147 -49.43 9.99 16.05
N GLY A 148 -49.59 11.32 16.22
CA GLY A 148 -50.42 11.89 17.29
C GLY A 148 -51.90 11.47 17.29
N ALA A 149 -52.61 11.60 18.42
CA ALA A 149 -54.00 11.11 18.54
C ALA A 149 -55.04 11.90 17.69
N SER A 150 -54.72 13.10 17.20
CA SER A 150 -55.66 14.01 16.51
C SER A 150 -55.98 13.65 15.04
N LEU A 151 -55.41 12.55 14.50
CA LEU A 151 -55.56 12.19 13.09
C LEU A 151 -56.96 11.67 12.71
N SER A 152 -57.81 11.30 13.66
CA SER A 152 -59.15 10.75 13.38
C SER A 152 -60.13 11.76 12.77
N SER A 153 -60.02 13.05 13.11
CA SER A 153 -60.94 14.10 12.64
C SER A 153 -60.24 15.23 11.86
N GLY A 154 -59.01 15.64 12.23
CA GLY A 154 -58.37 16.87 11.71
C GLY A 154 -57.07 16.71 10.90
N GLY A 155 -56.47 15.51 10.83
CA GLY A 155 -55.12 15.32 10.27
C GLY A 155 -54.00 15.83 11.20
N LEU A 156 -52.77 15.95 10.68
CA LEU A 156 -51.67 16.53 11.45
C LEU A 156 -51.86 18.03 11.69
N THR A 157 -51.41 18.51 12.85
CA THR A 157 -51.42 19.95 13.15
C THR A 157 -50.59 20.73 12.11
N PRO A 158 -51.13 21.85 11.59
CA PRO A 158 -50.41 22.73 10.66
C PRO A 158 -49.03 23.13 11.18
N GLY A 159 -48.00 22.91 10.36
CA GLY A 159 -46.61 23.14 10.72
C GLY A 159 -45.67 22.53 9.67
N SER A 160 -44.48 22.11 10.12
CA SER A 160 -43.54 21.41 9.25
C SER A 160 -42.68 20.41 10.01
N ILE A 161 -42.23 19.39 9.27
CA ILE A 161 -41.06 18.59 9.59
C ILE A 161 -39.95 18.97 8.62
N THR A 162 -38.72 19.12 9.10
CA THR A 162 -37.55 19.27 8.24
C THR A 162 -36.73 17.99 8.27
N ILE A 163 -36.44 17.40 7.11
CA ILE A 163 -35.56 16.24 6.98
C ILE A 163 -34.35 16.67 6.16
N ASN A 164 -33.14 16.53 6.71
CA ASN A 164 -31.90 16.96 6.07
C ASN A 164 -32.03 18.36 5.46
N ASN A 165 -32.50 19.32 6.27
CA ASN A 165 -32.74 20.72 5.93
C ASN A 165 -33.82 20.98 4.86
N THR A 166 -34.55 19.96 4.41
CA THR A 166 -35.68 20.10 3.49
C THR A 166 -36.99 20.14 4.27
N THR A 167 -37.75 21.22 4.13
CA THR A 167 -39.06 21.41 4.78
C THR A 167 -40.15 20.62 4.06
N ILE A 168 -40.91 19.85 4.83
CA ILE A 168 -42.11 19.12 4.43
C ILE A 168 -43.26 19.63 5.29
N ALA A 169 -44.33 20.11 4.64
CA ALA A 169 -45.48 20.64 5.35
C ALA A 169 -46.20 19.50 6.10
N THR A 170 -46.58 19.76 7.34
CA THR A 170 -47.56 18.94 8.06
C THR A 170 -48.84 19.75 8.12
N ASP A 171 -49.94 19.23 7.58
CA ASP A 171 -51.24 19.90 7.60
C ASP A 171 -52.39 18.90 7.71
N GLY A 172 -53.62 19.40 7.72
CA GLY A 172 -54.82 18.58 7.87
C GLY A 172 -55.10 17.60 6.72
N THR A 173 -54.36 17.70 5.61
CA THR A 173 -54.42 16.72 4.50
C THR A 173 -53.57 15.49 4.77
N THR A 174 -52.55 15.61 5.64
CA THR A 174 -51.71 14.48 6.07
C THR A 174 -52.42 13.72 7.19
N ARG A 175 -53.23 12.73 6.80
CA ARG A 175 -54.16 12.02 7.70
C ARG A 175 -53.75 10.60 8.07
N SER A 176 -52.63 10.08 7.59
CA SER A 176 -52.13 8.76 7.97
C SER A 176 -50.61 8.68 7.87
N ALA A 177 -50.03 7.62 8.45
CA ALA A 177 -48.60 7.34 8.29
C ALA A 177 -48.22 7.14 6.82
N ARG A 178 -49.10 6.50 6.03
CA ARG A 178 -48.96 6.37 4.57
C ARG A 178 -48.84 7.72 3.87
N LEU A 179 -49.78 8.64 4.11
CA LEU A 179 -49.79 9.95 3.46
C LEU A 179 -48.57 10.80 3.84
N LEU A 180 -48.13 10.74 5.10
CA LEU A 180 -46.91 11.43 5.51
C LEU A 180 -45.67 10.79 4.87
N ALA A 181 -45.61 9.45 4.75
CA ALA A 181 -44.53 8.77 4.05
C ALA A 181 -44.49 9.16 2.57
N ASP A 182 -45.63 9.26 1.89
CA ASP A 182 -45.72 9.73 0.50
C ASP A 182 -45.21 11.18 0.35
N ALA A 183 -45.58 12.07 1.28
CA ALA A 183 -45.09 13.45 1.31
C ALA A 183 -43.57 13.55 1.50
N ILE A 184 -42.99 12.69 2.34
CA ILE A 184 -41.53 12.58 2.53
C ILE A 184 -40.87 11.99 1.28
N ASN A 185 -41.42 10.90 0.73
CA ASN A 185 -40.88 10.22 -0.44
C ASN A 185 -40.89 11.09 -1.70
N ALA A 186 -41.87 11.99 -1.83
CA ALA A 186 -41.91 13.00 -2.89
C ALA A 186 -40.70 13.97 -2.84
N LYS A 187 -39.97 14.03 -1.72
CA LYS A 187 -38.75 14.81 -1.52
C LYS A 187 -37.48 13.97 -1.34
N SER A 188 -37.56 12.65 -1.53
CA SER A 188 -36.46 11.70 -1.29
C SER A 188 -35.19 11.99 -2.10
N THR A 189 -35.31 12.51 -3.33
CA THR A 189 -34.15 12.89 -4.17
C THR A 189 -33.40 14.11 -3.64
N THR A 190 -34.06 14.96 -2.85
CA THR A 190 -33.46 16.13 -2.20
C THR A 190 -32.98 15.83 -0.78
N THR A 191 -33.73 14.99 -0.04
CA THR A 191 -33.39 14.65 1.35
C THR A 191 -32.35 13.53 1.45
N GLY A 192 -32.24 12.67 0.45
CA GLY A 192 -31.50 11.39 0.53
C GLY A 192 -32.17 10.36 1.43
N VAL A 193 -33.42 10.63 1.86
CA VAL A 193 -34.15 9.85 2.86
C VAL A 193 -35.50 9.42 2.28
N SER A 194 -35.78 8.12 2.38
CA SER A 194 -37.11 7.55 2.11
C SER A 194 -37.85 7.31 3.42
N ALA A 195 -39.17 7.25 3.36
CA ALA A 195 -40.05 6.95 4.47
C ALA A 195 -40.85 5.69 4.18
N LYS A 196 -40.86 4.76 5.13
CA LYS A 196 -41.65 3.53 5.08
C LYS A 196 -42.68 3.56 6.22
N PRO A 197 -43.98 3.53 5.93
CA PRO A 197 -44.99 3.41 6.97
C PRO A 197 -44.95 2.02 7.59
N SER A 198 -45.17 1.95 8.90
CA SER A 198 -45.41 0.69 9.63
C SER A 198 -46.86 0.26 9.45
N ALA A 199 -47.13 -1.04 9.55
CA ALA A 199 -48.50 -1.54 9.55
C ALA A 199 -49.29 -0.90 10.70
N THR A 200 -50.48 -0.37 10.39
CA THR A 200 -51.41 0.13 11.39
C THR A 200 -52.13 -1.07 12.00
N VAL A 201 -52.07 -1.23 13.32
CA VAL A 201 -52.71 -2.34 14.04
C VAL A 201 -53.66 -1.76 15.08
N SER A 202 -54.92 -2.22 15.11
CA SER A 202 -55.87 -1.85 16.16
C SER A 202 -55.49 -2.45 17.50
N SER A 203 -55.90 -1.83 18.61
CA SER A 203 -55.59 -2.36 19.95
C SER A 203 -56.11 -3.79 20.14
N ALA A 204 -55.24 -4.68 20.62
CA ALA A 204 -55.56 -6.06 20.94
C ALA A 204 -56.57 -6.23 22.10
N THR A 205 -56.78 -5.18 22.89
CA THR A 205 -57.71 -5.20 24.03
C THR A 205 -59.03 -4.51 23.72
N LEU A 206 -59.24 -4.06 22.47
CA LEU A 206 -60.43 -3.32 22.10
C LEU A 206 -61.71 -4.15 22.33
N PHE A 207 -61.68 -5.44 21.99
CA PHE A 207 -62.79 -6.37 22.19
C PHE A 207 -62.70 -7.18 23.51
N GLY A 208 -61.65 -6.91 24.31
CA GLY A 208 -61.44 -7.42 25.67
C GLY A 208 -60.37 -8.50 25.80
N SER A 209 -60.03 -8.86 27.03
CA SER A 209 -59.55 -10.21 27.36
C SER A 209 -60.10 -10.51 28.75
N SER A 210 -60.32 -11.79 29.07
CA SER A 210 -60.94 -12.28 30.31
C SER A 210 -60.67 -11.38 31.54
N GLY A 211 -61.62 -10.47 31.85
CA GLY A 211 -61.57 -9.59 33.02
C GLY A 211 -61.74 -8.08 32.79
N ALA A 212 -61.59 -7.55 31.57
CA ALA A 212 -61.90 -6.14 31.27
C ALA A 212 -62.44 -5.97 29.83
N SER A 213 -63.59 -5.28 29.70
CA SER A 213 -64.21 -4.83 28.44
C SER A 213 -64.46 -5.89 27.36
N THR A 214 -65.31 -6.88 27.64
CA THR A 214 -65.81 -7.85 26.65
C THR A 214 -66.79 -7.21 25.66
N PHE A 215 -66.81 -7.67 24.40
CA PHE A 215 -67.92 -7.37 23.49
C PHE A 215 -69.23 -7.92 24.06
N GLY A 216 -70.14 -7.06 24.51
CA GLY A 216 -71.45 -7.49 24.98
C GLY A 216 -72.41 -7.73 23.83
N SER A 217 -73.31 -8.70 24.01
CA SER A 217 -74.38 -8.92 23.02
C SER A 217 -75.27 -7.68 22.92
N VAL A 218 -75.49 -7.22 21.70
CA VAL A 218 -76.22 -5.97 21.41
C VAL A 218 -77.73 -6.19 21.61
N ASP A 219 -78.36 -5.33 22.42
CA ASP A 219 -79.81 -5.30 22.63
C ASP A 219 -80.39 -3.99 22.11
N THR A 220 -81.30 -4.08 21.14
CA THR A 220 -82.03 -2.96 20.52
C THR A 220 -83.54 -3.02 20.77
N SER A 221 -84.01 -3.87 21.71
CA SER A 221 -85.42 -4.03 22.05
C SER A 221 -86.08 -2.75 22.57
N GLY A 222 -85.28 -1.83 23.12
CA GLY A 222 -85.68 -0.48 23.53
C GLY A 222 -85.91 0.52 22.37
N GLY A 223 -85.89 0.07 21.11
CA GLY A 223 -86.21 0.89 19.94
C GLY A 223 -85.02 1.61 19.28
N GLY A 224 -83.80 1.18 19.54
CA GLY A 224 -82.57 1.73 18.93
C GLY A 224 -82.00 0.94 17.75
N THR A 225 -80.95 1.46 17.10
CA THR A 225 -80.17 0.74 16.06
C THR A 225 -78.69 0.72 16.39
N TYR A 226 -77.98 -0.30 15.89
CA TYR A 226 -76.54 -0.48 16.09
C TYR A 226 -75.85 -0.78 14.75
N SER A 227 -74.68 -0.17 14.52
CA SER A 227 -73.76 -0.54 13.44
C SER A 227 -72.32 -0.46 13.94
N LEU A 228 -71.52 -1.47 13.60
CA LEU A 228 -70.09 -1.53 13.85
C LEU A 228 -69.35 -1.50 12.51
N THR A 229 -68.50 -0.51 12.34
CA THR A 229 -67.69 -0.34 11.12
C THR A 229 -66.20 -0.40 11.44
N VAL A 230 -65.42 -0.96 10.50
CA VAL A 230 -63.96 -1.04 10.56
C VAL A 230 -63.40 -0.59 9.22
N GLY A 231 -62.58 0.46 9.22
CA GLY A 231 -62.03 1.05 7.99
C GLY A 231 -63.10 1.52 6.99
N GLY A 232 -64.31 1.83 7.48
CA GLY A 232 -65.47 2.17 6.64
C GLY A 232 -66.29 0.98 6.13
N VAL A 233 -65.88 -0.26 6.43
CA VAL A 233 -66.66 -1.47 6.13
C VAL A 233 -67.57 -1.78 7.31
N GLU A 234 -68.88 -1.90 7.08
CA GLU A 234 -69.82 -2.37 8.11
C GLU A 234 -69.64 -3.87 8.34
N ILE A 235 -69.22 -4.23 9.56
CA ILE A 235 -68.93 -5.63 9.94
C ILE A 235 -70.06 -6.26 10.75
N ALA A 236 -70.93 -5.45 11.37
CA ALA A 236 -72.14 -5.91 12.03
C ALA A 236 -73.18 -4.79 12.11
N ALA A 237 -74.46 -5.13 11.99
CA ALA A 237 -75.56 -4.19 12.17
C ALA A 237 -76.79 -4.87 12.80
N GLN A 238 -77.58 -4.11 13.57
CA GLN A 238 -78.80 -4.58 14.21
C GLN A 238 -79.91 -3.53 14.10
N ALA A 239 -81.05 -3.93 13.56
CA ALA A 239 -82.26 -3.13 13.48
C ALA A 239 -82.95 -3.00 14.85
N THR A 240 -84.02 -2.19 14.93
CA THR A 240 -84.81 -2.00 16.15
C THR A 240 -85.53 -3.29 16.57
N GLY A 241 -85.76 -3.48 17.87
CA GLY A 241 -86.62 -4.55 18.39
C GLY A 241 -85.96 -5.92 18.57
N VAL A 242 -84.62 -6.01 18.51
CA VAL A 242 -83.90 -7.28 18.65
C VAL A 242 -83.28 -7.40 20.04
N ALA A 243 -83.64 -8.44 20.78
CA ALA A 243 -83.13 -8.68 22.14
C ALA A 243 -81.66 -9.13 22.15
N GLY A 244 -80.96 -8.84 23.24
CA GLY A 244 -79.57 -9.25 23.46
C GLY A 244 -79.37 -10.75 23.24
N GLY A 245 -78.33 -11.10 22.46
CA GLY A 245 -77.94 -12.49 22.19
C GLY A 245 -78.67 -13.16 21.03
N SER A 246 -79.72 -12.55 20.48
CA SER A 246 -80.41 -13.03 19.27
C SER A 246 -79.95 -12.35 17.97
N GLY A 247 -79.17 -11.26 18.09
CA GLY A 247 -78.60 -10.50 16.98
C GLY A 247 -77.07 -10.45 17.03
N VAL A 248 -76.52 -9.23 17.06
CA VAL A 248 -75.08 -9.00 17.07
C VAL A 248 -74.49 -9.42 18.43
N SER A 249 -73.58 -10.37 18.38
CA SER A 249 -72.80 -10.92 19.50
C SER A 249 -71.34 -11.12 19.06
N ALA A 250 -70.45 -11.40 20.01
CA ALA A 250 -69.05 -11.71 19.70
C ALA A 250 -68.94 -12.88 18.70
N ALA A 251 -69.72 -13.95 18.92
CA ALA A 251 -69.77 -15.11 18.04
C ALA A 251 -70.28 -14.79 16.63
N SER A 252 -71.28 -13.88 16.50
CA SER A 252 -71.76 -13.48 15.17
C SER A 252 -70.73 -12.62 14.41
N ILE A 253 -69.95 -11.81 15.13
CA ILE A 253 -68.83 -11.05 14.54
C ILE A 253 -67.75 -12.02 14.04
N ASP A 254 -67.37 -13.01 14.85
CA ASP A 254 -66.40 -14.03 14.44
C ASP A 254 -66.86 -14.82 13.21
N ALA A 255 -68.13 -15.19 13.16
CA ALA A 255 -68.71 -15.84 11.99
C ALA A 255 -68.70 -14.93 10.75
N ALA A 256 -68.89 -13.61 10.92
CA ALA A 256 -68.82 -12.66 9.82
C ALA A 256 -67.39 -12.44 9.31
N LEU A 257 -66.38 -12.60 10.16
CA LEU A 257 -64.97 -12.34 9.85
C LEU A 257 -64.17 -13.57 9.42
N THR A 258 -64.72 -14.78 9.57
CA THR A 258 -64.05 -16.05 9.24
C THR A 258 -64.53 -16.65 7.92
N GLY A 259 -63.62 -17.24 7.14
CA GLY A 259 -63.93 -17.85 5.85
C GLY A 259 -64.14 -16.84 4.71
N ASN A 260 -64.90 -17.22 3.68
CA ASN A 260 -65.13 -16.41 2.48
C ASN A 260 -66.48 -15.65 2.52
N THR A 261 -66.70 -14.88 3.58
CA THR A 261 -67.89 -14.04 3.73
C THR A 261 -67.77 -12.75 2.91
N ALA A 262 -68.89 -12.04 2.69
CA ALA A 262 -68.86 -10.74 2.03
C ALA A 262 -68.09 -9.68 2.86
N VAL A 263 -68.21 -9.75 4.19
CA VAL A 263 -67.50 -8.85 5.12
C VAL A 263 -65.99 -9.09 5.09
N ALA A 264 -65.55 -10.34 5.14
CA ALA A 264 -64.12 -10.68 5.08
C ALA A 264 -63.49 -10.23 3.74
N ARG A 265 -64.22 -10.37 2.62
CA ARG A 265 -63.78 -9.84 1.32
C ARG A 265 -63.74 -8.32 1.30
N ALA A 266 -64.76 -7.64 1.82
CA ALA A 266 -64.80 -6.18 1.86
C ALA A 266 -63.65 -5.59 2.71
N LEU A 267 -63.31 -6.24 3.83
CA LEU A 267 -62.12 -5.87 4.61
C LEU A 267 -60.82 -6.11 3.84
N ALA A 268 -60.68 -7.26 3.17
CA ALA A 268 -59.52 -7.55 2.35
C ALA A 268 -59.36 -6.55 1.18
N ASP A 269 -60.47 -6.16 0.53
CA ASP A 269 -60.49 -5.13 -0.53
C ASP A 269 -60.12 -3.74 0.03
N ALA A 270 -60.44 -3.47 1.30
CA ALA A 270 -59.99 -2.30 2.04
C ALA A 270 -58.54 -2.42 2.55
N ASN A 271 -57.81 -3.47 2.16
CA ASN A 271 -56.46 -3.79 2.61
C ASN A 271 -56.35 -4.01 4.14
N ILE A 272 -57.42 -4.52 4.77
CA ILE A 272 -57.47 -4.82 6.21
C ILE A 272 -57.46 -6.33 6.39
N THR A 273 -56.44 -6.79 7.11
CA THR A 273 -56.31 -8.18 7.55
C THR A 273 -56.83 -8.33 8.98
N VAL A 274 -57.44 -9.48 9.27
CA VAL A 274 -58.06 -9.77 10.57
C VAL A 274 -57.31 -10.89 11.25
N THR A 275 -57.04 -10.75 12.55
CA THR A 275 -56.44 -11.78 13.40
C THR A 275 -57.16 -11.84 14.74
N GLY A 276 -57.13 -13.00 15.42
CA GLY A 276 -57.87 -13.21 16.67
C GLY A 276 -59.37 -13.34 16.46
N THR A 277 -60.11 -13.31 17.57
CA THR A 277 -61.58 -13.44 17.61
C THR A 277 -62.17 -12.42 18.59
N ALA A 278 -63.39 -11.95 18.31
CA ALA A 278 -64.17 -11.12 19.21
C ALA A 278 -64.56 -11.90 20.47
N ALA A 279 -64.84 -13.21 20.36
CA ALA A 279 -65.20 -14.06 21.50
C ALA A 279 -64.05 -14.20 22.53
N ASP A 280 -62.82 -14.34 22.05
CA ASP A 280 -61.63 -14.37 22.92
C ASP A 280 -61.14 -12.95 23.27
N GLY A 281 -61.76 -11.94 22.67
CA GLY A 281 -61.45 -10.52 22.78
C GLY A 281 -60.12 -10.10 22.12
N THR A 282 -59.41 -11.04 21.50
CA THR A 282 -58.12 -10.85 20.84
C THR A 282 -58.21 -10.23 19.44
N LEU A 283 -59.42 -9.88 19.00
CA LEU A 283 -59.69 -9.39 17.65
C LEU A 283 -58.88 -8.14 17.31
N GLN A 284 -58.07 -8.24 16.26
CA GLN A 284 -57.23 -7.17 15.73
C GLN A 284 -57.38 -7.04 14.23
N PHE A 285 -57.40 -5.78 13.80
CA PHE A 285 -57.40 -5.36 12.41
C PHE A 285 -56.06 -4.73 12.09
N THR A 286 -55.45 -5.17 11.00
CA THR A 286 -54.14 -4.71 10.55
C THR A 286 -54.22 -4.22 9.11
N ASN A 287 -53.81 -2.98 8.88
CA ASN A 287 -53.63 -2.42 7.55
C ASN A 287 -52.11 -2.31 7.27
N PRO A 288 -51.57 -3.14 6.37
CA PRO A 288 -50.13 -3.25 6.15
C PRO A 288 -49.53 -2.05 5.44
N ASP A 289 -50.33 -1.18 4.82
CA ASP A 289 -49.83 0.01 4.11
C ASP A 289 -49.67 1.26 5.02
N GLY A 290 -50.09 1.15 6.29
CA GLY A 290 -50.02 2.23 7.27
C GLY A 290 -51.11 3.30 7.15
N SER A 291 -52.18 3.02 6.39
CA SER A 291 -53.43 3.79 6.46
C SER A 291 -54.10 3.60 7.81
N ASN A 292 -54.87 4.59 8.24
CA ASN A 292 -55.57 4.52 9.52
C ASN A 292 -56.71 3.50 9.47
N ILE A 293 -57.00 2.90 10.62
CA ILE A 293 -58.17 2.02 10.78
C ILE A 293 -59.12 2.69 11.76
N ALA A 294 -60.19 3.28 11.25
CA ALA A 294 -61.28 3.79 12.08
C ALA A 294 -62.20 2.62 12.47
N ILE A 295 -62.43 2.44 13.77
CA ILE A 295 -63.38 1.48 14.32
C ILE A 295 -64.46 2.29 15.02
N ALA A 296 -65.69 2.23 14.51
CA ALA A 296 -66.78 3.04 15.01
C ALA A 296 -68.03 2.21 15.27
N GLU A 297 -68.55 2.34 16.49
CA GLU A 297 -69.89 1.93 16.88
C GLU A 297 -70.83 3.12 16.76
N ASN A 298 -71.77 3.02 15.83
CA ASN A 298 -72.79 4.03 15.64
C ASN A 298 -74.12 3.53 16.20
N VAL A 299 -74.70 4.30 17.12
CA VAL A 299 -75.90 3.93 17.86
C VAL A 299 -76.96 5.02 17.73
N THR A 300 -78.22 4.62 17.57
CA THR A 300 -79.37 5.52 17.72
C THR A 300 -80.38 4.93 18.70
N GLY A 301 -81.14 5.75 19.42
CA GLY A 301 -82.16 5.29 20.37
C GLY A 301 -81.58 4.56 21.60
N SER A 302 -82.33 3.62 22.17
CA SER A 302 -81.89 2.84 23.34
C SER A 302 -81.23 1.53 22.91
N VAL A 303 -79.91 1.44 23.12
CA VAL A 303 -79.10 0.25 22.84
C VAL A 303 -78.23 -0.09 24.04
N THR A 304 -78.11 -1.37 24.37
CA THR A 304 -77.12 -1.88 25.32
C THR A 304 -76.22 -2.91 24.64
N GLY A 305 -75.03 -3.19 25.20
CA GLY A 305 -74.06 -4.12 24.57
C GLY A 305 -73.07 -3.42 23.62
N GLY A 306 -72.23 -4.18 22.92
CA GLY A 306 -71.18 -3.66 22.02
C GLY A 306 -69.77 -3.67 22.63
N ILE A 307 -68.83 -2.96 22.01
CA ILE A 307 -67.42 -2.90 22.40
C ILE A 307 -67.32 -2.33 23.82
N GLY A 308 -66.71 -3.11 24.73
CA GLY A 308 -66.50 -2.73 26.12
C GLY A 308 -67.75 -2.58 26.98
N ASN A 309 -68.94 -2.88 26.45
CA ASN A 309 -70.22 -2.73 27.13
C ASN A 309 -70.89 -4.09 27.27
N SER A 310 -70.98 -4.65 28.47
CA SER A 310 -71.70 -5.92 28.74
C SER A 310 -73.01 -5.63 29.47
N GLY A 311 -74.12 -5.55 28.73
CA GLY A 311 -75.44 -5.18 29.26
C GLY A 311 -75.58 -3.71 29.70
N ALA A 312 -74.53 -2.90 29.51
CA ALA A 312 -74.54 -1.46 29.77
C ALA A 312 -75.05 -0.67 28.55
N ALA A 313 -75.58 0.54 28.80
CA ALA A 313 -76.04 1.45 27.75
C ALA A 313 -74.88 1.85 26.83
N ASN A 314 -75.07 1.68 25.51
CA ASN A 314 -74.11 2.06 24.49
C ASN A 314 -74.51 3.42 23.91
N ILE A 315 -73.60 4.38 23.94
CA ILE A 315 -73.79 5.74 23.42
C ILE A 315 -73.05 5.98 22.10
N GLY A 316 -72.55 4.90 21.48
CA GLY A 316 -71.61 4.94 20.37
C GLY A 316 -70.17 5.17 20.84
N SER A 317 -69.23 4.70 20.04
CA SER A 317 -67.79 4.85 20.29
C SER A 317 -67.05 4.96 18.96
N SER A 318 -65.93 5.67 18.94
CA SER A 318 -65.05 5.71 17.77
C SER A 318 -63.60 5.78 18.21
N THR A 319 -62.79 4.85 17.72
CA THR A 319 -61.35 4.82 17.91
C THR A 319 -60.67 4.72 16.56
N THR A 320 -59.50 5.33 16.41
CA THR A 320 -58.72 5.24 15.17
C THR A 320 -57.34 4.72 15.50
N ALA A 321 -57.01 3.54 14.97
CA ALA A 321 -55.65 3.06 14.98
C ALA A 321 -54.84 3.85 13.95
N VAL A 322 -53.66 4.30 14.35
CA VAL A 322 -52.73 5.06 13.51
C VAL A 322 -51.36 4.38 13.51
N GLY A 323 -50.70 4.36 12.37
CA GLY A 323 -49.37 3.78 12.21
C GLY A 323 -48.24 4.69 12.68
N SER A 324 -47.00 4.22 12.49
CA SER A 324 -45.77 4.99 12.64
C SER A 324 -45.01 5.02 11.31
N ILE A 325 -43.91 5.77 11.25
CA ILE A 325 -43.07 5.89 10.05
C ILE A 325 -41.64 5.61 10.41
N THR A 326 -40.94 4.85 9.57
CA THR A 326 -39.50 4.69 9.63
C THR A 326 -38.85 5.47 8.49
N LEU A 327 -37.92 6.36 8.83
CA LEU A 327 -37.07 7.05 7.86
C LEU A 327 -35.87 6.16 7.54
N VAL A 328 -35.46 6.10 6.28
CA VAL A 328 -34.34 5.28 5.79
C VAL A 328 -33.42 6.13 4.93
N ALA A 329 -32.15 6.22 5.31
CA ALA A 329 -31.12 6.91 4.53
C ALA A 329 -30.56 5.97 3.45
N ALA A 330 -30.37 6.49 2.24
CA ALA A 330 -29.92 5.69 1.10
C ALA A 330 -28.43 5.29 1.17
N ASP A 331 -27.60 6.12 1.80
CA ASP A 331 -26.13 6.01 1.84
C ASP A 331 -25.59 5.69 3.25
N GLY A 332 -26.48 5.46 4.21
CA GLY A 332 -26.13 5.28 5.62
C GLY A 332 -25.72 6.57 6.35
N SER A 333 -25.95 7.75 5.75
CA SER A 333 -25.69 9.02 6.42
C SER A 333 -26.70 9.28 7.54
N PRO A 334 -26.30 9.99 8.61
CA PRO A 334 -27.23 10.41 9.66
C PRO A 334 -28.36 11.29 9.12
N ILE A 335 -29.54 11.14 9.70
CA ILE A 335 -30.76 11.86 9.35
C ILE A 335 -30.98 12.99 10.35
N SER A 336 -31.04 14.23 9.86
CA SER A 336 -31.41 15.40 10.65
C SER A 336 -32.92 15.62 10.58
N VAL A 337 -33.58 15.60 11.74
CA VAL A 337 -35.00 15.86 11.91
C VAL A 337 -35.19 17.17 12.67
N GLY A 338 -36.08 18.03 12.19
CA GLY A 338 -36.44 19.29 12.84
C GLY A 338 -37.80 19.81 12.37
N GLY A 339 -37.97 21.13 12.35
CA GLY A 339 -39.20 21.80 11.95
C GLY A 339 -40.03 22.24 13.16
N THR A 340 -41.24 22.75 12.89
CA THR A 340 -42.15 23.26 13.94
C THR A 340 -43.03 22.17 14.56
N ASN A 341 -43.13 20.99 13.93
CA ASN A 341 -43.96 19.89 14.42
C ASN A 341 -43.35 18.47 14.22
N PRO A 342 -42.07 18.22 14.59
CA PRO A 342 -41.47 16.89 14.45
C PRO A 342 -42.16 15.84 15.33
N ALA A 343 -42.56 16.21 16.55
CA ALA A 343 -43.23 15.31 17.49
C ALA A 343 -44.60 14.84 16.98
N GLY A 344 -45.40 15.72 16.36
CA GLY A 344 -46.67 15.34 15.75
C GLY A 344 -46.50 14.37 14.58
N ALA A 345 -45.38 14.45 13.87
CA ALA A 345 -44.98 13.53 12.81
C ALA A 345 -44.35 12.22 13.34
N GLY A 346 -44.29 12.02 14.66
CA GLY A 346 -43.75 10.82 15.29
C GLY A 346 -42.23 10.82 15.45
N PHE A 347 -41.56 11.97 15.43
CA PHE A 347 -40.09 12.04 15.55
C PHE A 347 -39.63 13.01 16.63
N THR A 348 -38.46 12.72 17.20
CA THR A 348 -37.73 13.66 18.06
C THR A 348 -36.81 14.52 17.20
N ALA A 349 -36.78 15.82 17.44
CA ALA A 349 -35.86 16.73 16.74
C ALA A 349 -34.41 16.41 17.13
N GLY A 350 -33.51 16.40 16.14
CA GLY A 350 -32.10 16.10 16.33
C GLY A 350 -31.50 15.37 15.13
N VAL A 351 -30.22 15.00 15.26
CA VAL A 351 -29.51 14.20 14.26
C VAL A 351 -29.37 12.79 14.80
N GLY A 352 -29.86 11.80 14.05
CA GLY A 352 -29.86 10.40 14.47
C GLY A 352 -29.73 9.43 13.30
N GLY A 353 -29.86 8.15 13.59
CA GLY A 353 -29.75 7.08 12.61
C GLY A 353 -29.09 5.85 13.23
N ALA A 354 -29.71 4.70 13.03
CA ALA A 354 -29.20 3.40 13.48
C ALA A 354 -29.51 2.35 12.42
N TYR A 355 -28.76 1.25 12.44
CA TYR A 355 -29.11 0.07 11.68
C TYR A 355 -30.34 -0.62 12.27
N LEU A 356 -31.36 -0.84 11.45
CA LEU A 356 -32.67 -1.40 11.80
C LEU A 356 -32.79 -2.79 11.17
N GLY A 357 -32.87 -3.83 12.00
CA GLY A 357 -33.00 -5.21 11.54
C GLY A 357 -31.79 -5.72 10.74
N ALA A 358 -30.60 -5.22 11.03
CA ALA A 358 -29.37 -5.61 10.37
C ALA A 358 -28.62 -6.72 11.12
N GLY A 359 -27.82 -7.49 10.38
CA GLY A 359 -26.82 -8.41 10.90
C GLY A 359 -25.40 -7.84 10.75
N PHE A 360 -24.44 -8.42 11.46
CA PHE A 360 -23.04 -8.04 11.38
C PHE A 360 -22.15 -9.28 11.21
N THR A 361 -21.23 -9.22 10.25
CA THR A 361 -20.23 -10.26 10.00
C THR A 361 -18.84 -9.64 10.11
N ALA A 362 -18.04 -10.10 11.07
CA ALA A 362 -16.66 -9.65 11.23
C ALA A 362 -15.79 -10.04 10.02
N ASP A 363 -14.91 -9.14 9.59
CA ASP A 363 -13.92 -9.40 8.54
C ASP A 363 -12.60 -9.88 9.18
N ALA A 364 -12.28 -11.15 8.97
CA ALA A 364 -11.09 -11.79 9.53
C ALA A 364 -9.75 -11.18 9.05
N SER A 365 -9.76 -10.41 7.95
CA SER A 365 -8.57 -9.69 7.47
C SER A 365 -8.30 -8.39 8.23
N ARG A 366 -9.25 -7.93 9.05
CA ARG A 366 -9.15 -6.68 9.81
C ARG A 366 -8.61 -6.96 11.20
N THR A 367 -7.85 -6.00 11.72
CA THR A 367 -7.41 -6.02 13.11
C THR A 367 -8.62 -5.89 14.05
N SER A 368 -8.62 -6.69 15.11
CA SER A 368 -9.61 -6.67 16.18
C SER A 368 -8.90 -6.82 17.52
N GLY A 369 -9.55 -6.43 18.61
CA GLY A 369 -8.95 -6.52 19.93
C GLY A 369 -9.81 -5.91 21.01
N ASN A 370 -9.28 -5.83 22.23
CA ASN A 370 -10.00 -5.28 23.36
C ASN A 370 -9.12 -4.39 24.24
N ILE A 371 -9.76 -3.49 24.95
CA ILE A 371 -9.17 -2.68 26.02
C ILE A 371 -9.94 -2.88 27.30
N VAL A 372 -9.26 -2.72 28.43
CA VAL A 372 -9.88 -2.72 29.75
C VAL A 372 -9.93 -1.29 30.27
N ILE A 373 -11.12 -0.86 30.65
CA ILE A 373 -11.37 0.42 31.32
C ILE A 373 -11.74 0.15 32.78
N ASP A 374 -11.09 0.86 33.69
CA ASP A 374 -11.33 0.84 35.13
C ASP A 374 -11.11 2.24 35.72
N SER A 375 -11.17 2.36 37.05
CA SER A 375 -11.00 3.63 37.76
C SER A 375 -9.70 4.41 37.47
N SER A 376 -8.69 3.80 36.86
CA SER A 376 -7.42 4.46 36.51
C SER A 376 -7.46 5.18 35.16
N ASN A 377 -8.37 4.81 34.27
CA ASN A 377 -8.42 5.30 32.89
C ASN A 377 -9.84 5.58 32.36
N ASN A 378 -10.87 5.54 33.23
CA ASN A 378 -12.27 5.81 32.90
C ASN A 378 -12.61 7.30 32.71
N THR A 379 -11.74 8.08 32.08
CA THR A 379 -12.05 9.45 31.64
C THR A 379 -12.15 9.46 30.12
N LEU A 380 -12.79 10.46 29.49
CA LEU A 380 -12.80 10.51 28.01
C LEU A 380 -11.38 10.53 27.43
N GLN A 381 -10.46 11.27 28.07
CA GLN A 381 -9.05 11.30 27.70
C GLN A 381 -8.40 9.92 27.88
N GLY A 382 -8.62 9.26 29.02
CA GLY A 382 -8.06 7.93 29.29
C GLY A 382 -8.59 6.85 28.35
N ILE A 383 -9.87 6.91 27.99
CA ILE A 383 -10.50 6.01 27.02
C ILE A 383 -9.92 6.23 25.62
N MET A 384 -9.79 7.50 25.18
CA MET A 384 -9.16 7.84 23.91
C MET A 384 -7.72 7.29 23.84
N ASP A 385 -6.92 7.54 24.89
CA ASP A 385 -5.53 7.08 24.96
C ASP A 385 -5.45 5.55 24.95
N ALA A 386 -6.36 4.87 25.65
CA ALA A 386 -6.44 3.40 25.66
C ALA A 386 -6.78 2.83 24.27
N ILE A 387 -7.75 3.41 23.56
CA ILE A 387 -8.11 3.00 22.19
C ILE A 387 -6.93 3.19 21.25
N ASN A 388 -6.32 4.39 21.24
CA ASN A 388 -5.21 4.72 20.35
C ASN A 388 -3.96 3.87 20.61
N LYS A 389 -3.71 3.49 21.87
CA LYS A 389 -2.62 2.59 22.24
C LYS A 389 -2.88 1.13 21.82
N GLY A 390 -4.15 0.73 21.72
CA GLY A 390 -4.55 -0.63 21.33
C GLY A 390 -4.27 -0.97 19.87
N ASN A 391 -4.27 0.01 18.96
CA ASN A 391 -4.00 -0.17 17.52
C ASN A 391 -4.87 -1.27 16.85
N PHE A 392 -6.15 -1.37 17.25
CA PHE A 392 -7.10 -2.38 16.76
C PHE A 392 -7.85 -1.96 15.48
N GLY A 393 -7.24 -1.11 14.65
CA GLY A 393 -7.88 -0.60 13.42
C GLY A 393 -8.88 0.53 13.65
N VAL A 394 -8.94 1.11 14.85
CA VAL A 394 -9.78 2.26 15.21
C VAL A 394 -8.92 3.32 15.87
N THR A 395 -9.09 4.57 15.46
CA THR A 395 -8.48 5.74 16.10
C THR A 395 -9.54 6.53 16.84
N ALA A 396 -9.18 7.07 18.00
CA ALA A 396 -10.03 7.89 18.84
C ALA A 396 -9.52 9.33 18.92
N SER A 397 -10.43 10.29 18.95
CA SER A 397 -10.13 11.71 19.21
C SER A 397 -11.25 12.35 20.02
N ILE A 398 -10.98 13.48 20.67
CA ILE A 398 -12.02 14.28 21.34
C ILE A 398 -12.25 15.56 20.54
N VAL A 399 -13.50 15.80 20.16
CA VAL A 399 -13.93 17.02 19.45
C VAL A 399 -14.92 17.78 20.31
N SER A 400 -14.72 19.09 20.44
CA SER A 400 -15.65 19.98 21.13
C SER A 400 -16.61 20.63 20.13
N ASP A 401 -17.92 20.59 20.39
CA ASP A 401 -18.94 21.26 19.57
C ASP A 401 -19.06 22.77 19.84
N GLY A 402 -18.35 23.28 20.85
CA GLY A 402 -18.35 24.69 21.24
C GLY A 402 -19.55 25.13 22.08
N SER A 403 -20.45 24.23 22.47
CA SER A 403 -21.58 24.53 23.34
C SER A 403 -21.10 25.04 24.72
N SER A 404 -21.81 26.02 25.27
CA SER A 404 -21.45 26.67 26.54
C SER A 404 -22.68 26.89 27.44
N GLY A 405 -22.46 26.97 28.75
CA GLY A 405 -23.54 27.10 29.76
C GLY A 405 -23.50 26.01 30.84
N THR A 406 -24.33 26.13 31.86
CA THR A 406 -24.31 25.27 33.06
C THR A 406 -24.62 23.80 32.79
N GLY A 407 -25.43 23.53 31.76
CA GLY A 407 -25.79 22.18 31.28
C GLY A 407 -25.15 21.78 29.95
N ALA A 408 -24.18 22.55 29.43
CA ALA A 408 -23.54 22.23 28.16
C ALA A 408 -22.62 21.01 28.30
N THR A 409 -22.63 20.16 27.27
CA THR A 409 -21.85 18.92 27.20
C THR A 409 -21.03 18.90 25.92
N PRO A 410 -20.00 19.75 25.79
CA PRO A 410 -19.42 20.04 24.49
C PRO A 410 -18.50 18.95 23.93
N ASN A 411 -17.98 18.05 24.78
CA ASN A 411 -16.93 17.13 24.38
C ASN A 411 -17.51 15.82 23.86
N HIS A 412 -17.15 15.44 22.63
CA HIS A 412 -17.54 14.20 21.98
C HIS A 412 -16.33 13.33 21.71
N LEU A 413 -16.41 12.05 22.06
CA LEU A 413 -15.44 11.06 21.61
C LEU A 413 -15.78 10.65 20.18
N ILE A 414 -14.84 10.84 19.27
CA ILE A 414 -14.92 10.45 17.86
C ILE A 414 -14.08 9.22 17.64
N LEU A 415 -14.68 8.18 17.07
CA LEU A 415 -14.01 6.95 16.68
C LEU A 415 -14.04 6.84 15.16
N THR A 416 -12.88 6.69 14.55
CA THR A 416 -12.74 6.54 13.10
C THR A 416 -12.01 5.25 12.80
N SER A 417 -12.55 4.44 11.88
CA SER A 417 -11.80 3.29 11.37
C SER A 417 -10.53 3.77 10.66
N SER A 418 -9.39 3.12 10.92
CA SER A 418 -8.14 3.42 10.23
C SER A 418 -8.14 2.93 8.77
N ALA A 419 -9.04 2.03 8.42
CA ALA A 419 -9.27 1.54 7.06
C ALA A 419 -10.55 2.13 6.46
N THR A 420 -10.60 2.24 5.14
CA THR A 420 -11.82 2.53 4.39
C THR A 420 -12.48 1.21 3.95
N GLY A 421 -13.63 1.31 3.28
CA GLY A 421 -14.36 0.16 2.73
C GLY A 421 -15.51 -0.30 3.62
N GLN A 422 -16.53 -0.93 3.07
CA GLN A 422 -17.70 -1.42 3.81
C GLN A 422 -17.33 -2.40 4.93
N SER A 423 -16.28 -3.19 4.73
CA SER A 423 -15.77 -4.13 5.75
C SER A 423 -15.06 -3.47 6.92
N SER A 424 -14.96 -2.14 6.92
CA SER A 424 -14.45 -1.33 8.03
C SER A 424 -15.54 -0.82 8.97
N THR A 425 -16.75 -1.36 8.88
CA THR A 425 -17.83 -1.02 9.82
C THR A 425 -17.51 -1.60 11.19
N MET A 426 -17.59 -0.77 12.23
CA MET A 426 -17.27 -1.09 13.61
C MET A 426 -18.43 -1.81 14.30
N LYS A 427 -18.05 -2.79 15.12
CA LYS A 427 -18.85 -3.35 16.21
C LYS A 427 -18.05 -3.20 17.50
N ILE A 428 -18.66 -2.55 18.47
CA ILE A 428 -18.11 -2.22 19.79
C ILE A 428 -19.04 -2.81 20.85
N THR A 429 -18.56 -3.84 21.53
CA THR A 429 -19.32 -4.52 22.59
C THR A 429 -18.59 -4.41 23.91
N LEU A 430 -19.35 -4.31 25.01
CA LEU A 430 -18.79 -4.13 26.34
C LEU A 430 -19.19 -5.32 27.21
N ALA A 431 -18.22 -5.88 27.92
CA ALA A 431 -18.40 -6.96 28.87
C ALA A 431 -17.82 -6.55 30.22
N GLY A 432 -18.50 -6.90 31.31
CA GLY A 432 -17.93 -6.72 32.65
C GLY A 432 -16.91 -7.82 32.98
N SER A 433 -16.19 -7.63 34.08
CA SER A 433 -15.20 -8.59 34.56
C SER A 433 -15.75 -9.44 35.71
N SER A 434 -15.26 -10.68 35.85
CA SER A 434 -15.51 -11.52 37.04
C SER A 434 -16.99 -11.81 37.35
N GLY A 435 -17.84 -11.86 36.34
CA GLY A 435 -19.28 -12.12 36.50
C GLY A 435 -20.12 -10.88 36.83
N ASN A 436 -19.52 -9.70 36.96
CA ASN A 436 -20.25 -8.44 37.09
C ASN A 436 -20.67 -7.90 35.71
N PRO A 437 -21.79 -7.14 35.61
CA PRO A 437 -22.15 -6.44 34.39
C PRO A 437 -21.15 -5.31 34.06
N PRO A 438 -21.03 -4.90 32.78
CA PRO A 438 -20.23 -3.73 32.41
C PRO A 438 -20.78 -2.45 33.06
N ASP A 439 -19.93 -1.43 33.17
CA ASP A 439 -20.36 -0.11 33.67
C ASP A 439 -21.44 0.49 32.74
N PRO A 440 -22.64 0.82 33.25
CA PRO A 440 -23.75 1.27 32.42
C PRO A 440 -23.47 2.60 31.70
N ASP A 441 -22.66 3.49 32.29
CA ASP A 441 -22.32 4.77 31.66
C ASP A 441 -21.32 4.55 30.51
N LEU A 442 -20.42 3.57 30.63
CA LEU A 442 -19.55 3.17 29.51
C LEU A 442 -20.34 2.49 28.39
N VAL A 443 -21.36 1.68 28.72
CA VAL A 443 -22.29 1.12 27.72
C VAL A 443 -23.03 2.25 27.02
N SER A 444 -23.55 3.22 27.76
CA SER A 444 -24.22 4.41 27.19
C SER A 444 -23.28 5.26 26.34
N LEU A 445 -21.98 5.29 26.65
CA LEU A 445 -20.97 6.04 25.90
C LEU A 445 -20.58 5.35 24.59
N LEU A 446 -20.31 4.03 24.61
CA LEU A 446 -19.53 3.35 23.55
C LEU A 446 -20.24 2.20 22.85
N ALA A 447 -21.31 1.64 23.41
CA ALA A 447 -21.93 0.45 22.83
C ALA A 447 -22.42 0.73 21.42
N TYR A 448 -21.94 -0.07 20.46
CA TYR A 448 -22.34 0.04 19.07
C TYR A 448 -22.27 -1.32 18.38
N ASP A 449 -23.41 -1.99 18.28
CA ASP A 449 -23.58 -3.23 17.53
C ASP A 449 -24.64 -2.99 16.45
N PRO A 450 -24.32 -3.08 15.15
CA PRO A 450 -25.32 -2.94 14.08
C PRO A 450 -26.52 -3.90 14.21
N SER A 451 -26.34 -5.02 14.91
CA SER A 451 -27.39 -6.00 15.22
C SER A 451 -28.05 -5.85 16.60
N GLY A 452 -27.62 -4.84 17.37
CA GLY A 452 -28.04 -4.63 18.76
C GLY A 452 -28.02 -3.15 19.16
N THR A 453 -27.47 -2.87 20.34
CA THR A 453 -27.44 -1.51 20.92
C THR A 453 -26.50 -0.59 20.14
N GLN A 454 -27.01 0.56 19.70
CA GLN A 454 -26.26 1.57 18.92
C GLN A 454 -26.37 2.94 19.58
N ASN A 455 -25.54 3.17 20.60
CA ASN A 455 -25.52 4.43 21.36
C ASN A 455 -24.65 5.50 20.69
N LEU A 456 -23.68 5.09 19.86
CA LEU A 456 -22.89 6.01 19.05
C LEU A 456 -23.65 6.45 17.80
N SER A 457 -23.51 7.74 17.46
CA SER A 457 -24.06 8.32 16.23
C SER A 457 -23.08 8.15 15.08
N GLN A 458 -23.51 7.52 13.98
CA GLN A 458 -22.72 7.46 12.76
C GLN A 458 -22.67 8.84 12.09
N LYS A 459 -21.45 9.33 11.84
CA LYS A 459 -21.17 10.60 11.15
C LYS A 459 -20.73 10.41 9.70
N ALA A 460 -20.05 9.31 9.42
CA ALA A 460 -19.71 8.87 8.07
C ALA A 460 -19.84 7.35 8.00
N SER A 461 -20.43 6.82 6.93
CA SER A 461 -20.55 5.39 6.69
C SER A 461 -19.27 4.82 6.08
N ALA A 462 -18.99 3.55 6.37
CA ALA A 462 -17.97 2.78 5.70
C ALA A 462 -18.46 2.44 4.28
N LEU A 463 -17.74 2.89 3.25
CA LEU A 463 -18.11 2.71 1.84
C LEU A 463 -16.93 2.16 1.06
N ASP A 464 -17.20 1.34 0.04
CA ASP A 464 -16.21 0.88 -0.93
C ASP A 464 -16.06 1.88 -2.08
N THR A 465 -14.89 1.87 -2.71
CA THR A 465 -14.71 2.49 -4.03
C THR A 465 -15.48 1.67 -5.04
N GLN A 466 -16.36 2.33 -5.79
CA GLN A 466 -17.08 1.73 -6.91
C GLN A 466 -16.58 2.36 -8.20
N ALA A 467 -16.17 1.51 -9.14
CA ALA A 467 -15.72 1.92 -10.45
C ALA A 467 -16.17 0.94 -11.54
N THR A 468 -16.04 1.35 -12.79
CA THR A 468 -16.08 0.42 -13.92
C THR A 468 -14.81 0.53 -14.75
N VAL A 469 -14.29 -0.60 -15.21
CA VAL A 469 -13.18 -0.68 -16.16
C VAL A 469 -13.73 -1.29 -17.45
N ASN A 470 -13.76 -0.51 -18.53
CA ASN A 470 -14.40 -0.88 -19.79
C ASN A 470 -15.88 -1.34 -19.63
N GLY A 471 -16.58 -0.79 -18.63
CA GLY A 471 -17.97 -1.15 -18.31
C GLY A 471 -18.12 -2.34 -17.36
N ILE A 472 -17.05 -3.04 -17.01
CA ILE A 472 -17.06 -4.11 -16.01
C ILE A 472 -17.01 -3.48 -14.62
N ALA A 473 -17.96 -3.80 -13.75
CA ALA A 473 -17.99 -3.31 -12.38
C ALA A 473 -16.80 -3.84 -11.58
N VAL A 474 -16.14 -2.93 -10.85
CA VAL A 474 -15.00 -3.20 -10.00
C VAL A 474 -15.24 -2.51 -8.67
N THR A 475 -15.06 -3.25 -7.58
CA THR A 475 -15.14 -2.73 -6.21
C THR A 475 -13.79 -2.85 -5.53
N SER A 476 -13.51 -1.92 -4.62
CA SER A 476 -12.33 -1.99 -3.75
C SER A 476 -12.68 -1.42 -2.38
N SER A 477 -12.19 -2.08 -1.33
CA SER A 477 -12.30 -1.57 0.04
C SER A 477 -11.40 -0.35 0.30
N SER A 478 -10.64 0.12 -0.69
CA SER A 478 -9.78 1.30 -0.57
C SER A 478 -9.90 2.23 -1.77
N THR A 479 -9.28 3.40 -1.70
CA THR A 479 -9.15 4.30 -2.86
C THR A 479 -8.20 3.74 -3.93
N SER A 480 -7.44 2.69 -3.62
CA SER A 480 -6.61 1.97 -4.58
C SER A 480 -7.34 0.76 -5.14
N ILE A 481 -7.39 0.65 -6.46
CA ILE A 481 -7.96 -0.48 -7.20
C ILE A 481 -6.79 -1.25 -7.82
N SER A 482 -6.61 -2.49 -7.39
CA SER A 482 -5.61 -3.42 -7.91
C SER A 482 -6.27 -4.71 -8.39
N GLY A 483 -5.62 -5.45 -9.28
CA GLY A 483 -6.13 -6.72 -9.82
C GLY A 483 -7.20 -6.58 -10.90
N ALA A 484 -7.85 -5.41 -11.04
CA ALA A 484 -8.84 -5.15 -12.09
C ALA A 484 -8.25 -5.17 -13.51
N ILE A 485 -7.01 -4.70 -13.65
CA ILE A 485 -6.19 -4.84 -14.85
C ILE A 485 -4.89 -5.49 -14.39
N ALA A 486 -4.52 -6.62 -14.99
CA ALA A 486 -3.32 -7.36 -14.60
C ALA A 486 -2.07 -6.45 -14.66
N GLY A 487 -1.31 -6.40 -13.56
CA GLY A 487 -0.09 -5.60 -13.45
C GLY A 487 -0.30 -4.09 -13.30
N VAL A 488 -1.53 -3.59 -13.17
CA VAL A 488 -1.82 -2.15 -12.99
C VAL A 488 -2.47 -1.90 -11.63
N SER A 489 -2.06 -0.82 -10.97
CA SER A 489 -2.71 -0.29 -9.77
C SER A 489 -3.20 1.13 -10.04
N ILE A 490 -4.49 1.37 -9.80
CA ILE A 490 -5.15 2.67 -10.00
C ILE A 490 -5.42 3.29 -8.63
N SER A 491 -5.06 4.55 -8.42
CA SER A 491 -5.45 5.32 -7.24
C SER A 491 -6.56 6.30 -7.62
N ALA A 492 -7.76 6.08 -7.11
CA ALA A 492 -8.92 6.94 -7.29
C ALA A 492 -8.81 8.19 -6.39
N LEU A 493 -9.02 9.38 -6.96
CA LEU A 493 -8.90 10.65 -6.24
C LEU A 493 -10.26 11.37 -6.12
N LYS A 494 -11.13 11.25 -7.13
CA LYS A 494 -12.50 11.77 -7.15
C LYS A 494 -13.37 10.94 -8.08
N THR A 495 -14.67 11.16 -8.02
CA THR A 495 -15.61 10.60 -8.99
C THR A 495 -15.42 11.25 -10.36
N GLY A 496 -15.62 10.46 -11.42
CA GLY A 496 -15.42 10.90 -12.80
C GLY A 496 -14.92 9.78 -13.71
N THR A 497 -14.80 10.10 -15.00
CA THR A 497 -14.28 9.18 -16.02
C THR A 497 -12.89 9.61 -16.49
N SER A 498 -11.99 8.65 -16.64
CA SER A 498 -10.66 8.85 -17.24
C SER A 498 -10.28 7.65 -18.11
N THR A 499 -9.60 7.90 -19.22
CA THR A 499 -9.03 6.84 -20.06
C THR A 499 -7.59 6.60 -19.64
N LEU A 500 -7.28 5.40 -19.19
CA LEU A 500 -5.93 4.97 -18.82
C LEU A 500 -5.23 4.36 -20.03
N SER A 501 -4.16 5.00 -20.51
CA SER A 501 -3.28 4.44 -21.54
C SER A 501 -2.07 3.78 -20.88
N VAL A 502 -1.89 2.49 -21.13
CA VAL A 502 -0.69 1.73 -20.75
C VAL A 502 0.17 1.53 -22.00
N ALA A 503 1.41 2.02 -21.97
CA ALA A 503 2.32 1.95 -23.11
C ALA A 503 3.76 1.66 -22.68
N LYS A 504 4.56 1.11 -23.60
CA LYS A 504 6.01 0.96 -23.41
C LYS A 504 6.68 2.32 -23.24
N ASP A 505 7.59 2.45 -22.28
CA ASP A 505 8.37 3.67 -22.12
C ASP A 505 9.48 3.75 -23.19
N SER A 506 9.08 4.11 -24.41
CA SER A 506 10.03 4.34 -25.51
C SER A 506 10.94 5.53 -25.25
N SER A 507 10.51 6.49 -24.42
CA SER A 507 11.21 7.76 -24.20
C SER A 507 12.46 7.59 -23.34
N SER A 508 12.34 6.91 -22.19
CA SER A 508 13.47 6.63 -21.30
C SER A 508 14.51 5.74 -21.96
N LEU A 509 14.06 4.75 -22.73
CA LEU A 509 14.93 3.89 -23.52
C LEU A 509 15.69 4.69 -24.60
N THR A 510 15.00 5.52 -25.38
CA THR A 510 15.61 6.36 -26.43
C THR A 510 16.65 7.29 -25.83
N THR A 511 16.36 7.90 -24.68
CA THR A 511 17.30 8.74 -23.93
C THR A 511 18.53 7.97 -23.47
N SER A 512 18.35 6.75 -22.98
CA SER A 512 19.46 5.89 -22.50
C SER A 512 20.40 5.48 -23.65
N VAL A 513 19.84 5.08 -24.80
CA VAL A 513 20.65 4.75 -25.99
C VAL A 513 21.38 5.98 -26.55
N ASN A 514 20.72 7.14 -26.61
CA ASN A 514 21.37 8.39 -27.04
C ASN A 514 22.52 8.78 -26.09
N THR A 515 22.31 8.65 -24.79
CA THR A 515 23.34 8.94 -23.78
C THR A 515 24.55 8.03 -23.94
N PHE A 516 24.33 6.75 -24.21
CA PHE A 516 25.41 5.81 -24.51
C PHE A 516 26.20 6.17 -25.77
N VAL A 517 25.51 6.47 -26.89
CA VAL A 517 26.16 6.88 -28.14
C VAL A 517 26.98 8.14 -27.94
N LYS A 518 26.42 9.13 -27.22
CA LYS A 518 27.13 10.37 -26.87
C LYS A 518 28.37 10.08 -26.03
N ALA A 519 28.25 9.31 -24.95
CA ALA A 519 29.35 9.04 -24.05
C ALA A 519 30.49 8.27 -24.73
N TYR A 520 30.16 7.33 -25.64
CA TYR A 520 31.17 6.70 -26.49
C TYR A 520 31.85 7.71 -27.42
N ASN A 521 31.08 8.59 -28.07
CA ASN A 521 31.63 9.58 -29.00
C ASN A 521 32.54 10.58 -28.28
N ASP A 522 32.19 11.00 -27.06
CA ASP A 522 33.03 11.83 -26.21
C ASP A 522 34.35 11.10 -25.86
N LEU A 523 34.28 9.82 -25.49
CA LEU A 523 35.47 8.99 -25.24
C LEU A 523 36.34 8.82 -26.49
N ASN A 524 35.74 8.51 -27.66
CA ASN A 524 36.47 8.37 -28.91
C ASN A 524 37.14 9.70 -29.33
N SER A 525 36.44 10.83 -29.16
CA SER A 525 37.00 12.16 -29.39
C SER A 525 38.21 12.43 -28.50
N GLN A 526 38.11 12.14 -27.20
CA GLN A 526 39.22 12.31 -26.26
C GLN A 526 40.42 11.41 -26.62
N ILE A 527 40.17 10.15 -27.00
CA ILE A 527 41.22 9.24 -27.48
C ILE A 527 41.92 9.83 -28.71
N VAL A 528 41.17 10.27 -29.72
CA VAL A 528 41.72 10.86 -30.95
C VAL A 528 42.54 12.11 -30.64
N GLN A 529 42.04 13.03 -29.80
CA GLN A 529 42.76 14.24 -29.41
C GLN A 529 44.09 13.93 -28.70
N LEU A 530 44.12 12.90 -27.87
CA LEU A 530 45.32 12.53 -27.11
C LEU A 530 46.31 11.70 -27.92
N SER A 531 45.87 10.94 -28.93
CA SER A 531 46.71 9.97 -29.65
C SER A 531 46.96 10.27 -31.13
N ALA A 532 46.31 11.27 -31.74
CA ALA A 532 46.49 11.59 -33.15
C ALA A 532 47.58 12.66 -33.38
N TYR A 533 48.07 12.72 -34.63
CA TYR A 533 48.93 13.80 -35.09
C TYR A 533 48.07 14.91 -35.72
N ASN A 534 48.26 16.15 -35.26
CA ASN A 534 47.58 17.30 -35.82
C ASN A 534 48.46 17.93 -36.93
N ALA A 535 47.97 17.84 -38.18
CA ALA A 535 48.71 18.30 -39.35
C ALA A 535 48.91 19.81 -39.40
N ASP A 536 47.99 20.59 -38.84
CA ASP A 536 48.01 22.06 -38.88
C ASP A 536 49.05 22.63 -37.91
N SER A 537 49.04 22.13 -36.68
CA SER A 537 50.01 22.53 -35.64
C SER A 537 51.35 21.81 -35.77
N LYS A 538 51.44 20.78 -36.62
CA LYS A 538 52.59 19.86 -36.73
C LYS A 538 53.01 19.24 -35.40
N THR A 539 52.05 19.06 -34.49
CA THR A 539 52.28 18.46 -33.16
C THR A 539 51.51 17.16 -33.00
N GLY A 540 52.14 16.19 -32.35
CA GLY A 540 51.47 14.96 -31.91
C GLY A 540 50.77 15.16 -30.59
N GLY A 541 49.62 14.52 -30.39
CA GLY A 541 48.99 14.42 -29.08
C GLY A 541 49.94 13.76 -28.05
N PRO A 542 49.79 14.05 -26.75
CA PRO A 542 50.73 13.56 -25.72
C PRO A 542 50.89 12.04 -25.68
N LEU A 543 49.88 11.28 -26.12
CA LEU A 543 49.84 9.82 -26.13
C LEU A 543 50.00 9.23 -27.55
N LEU A 544 50.52 10.00 -28.50
CA LEU A 544 50.79 9.52 -29.85
C LEU A 544 51.70 8.27 -29.81
N GLY A 545 51.21 7.17 -30.38
CA GLY A 545 51.93 5.90 -30.43
C GLY A 545 51.84 5.04 -29.16
N ASP A 546 51.15 5.48 -28.10
CA ASP A 546 51.00 4.66 -26.90
C ASP A 546 50.19 3.38 -27.20
N SER A 547 50.69 2.23 -26.76
CA SER A 547 50.06 0.93 -27.00
C SER A 547 48.82 0.71 -26.14
N THR A 548 48.76 1.31 -24.95
CA THR A 548 47.63 1.17 -24.01
C THR A 548 46.37 1.78 -24.60
N VAL A 549 46.49 2.99 -25.16
CA VAL A 549 45.37 3.71 -25.79
C VAL A 549 44.87 2.97 -27.03
N ARG A 550 45.78 2.48 -27.89
CA ARG A 550 45.42 1.69 -29.07
C ARG A 550 44.73 0.38 -28.71
N ASN A 551 45.22 -0.31 -27.67
CA ASN A 551 44.62 -1.55 -27.18
C ASN A 551 43.24 -1.31 -26.56
N LEU A 552 43.05 -0.22 -25.82
CA LEU A 552 41.74 0.17 -25.29
C LEU A 552 40.75 0.42 -26.44
N GLN A 553 41.12 1.25 -27.41
CA GLN A 553 40.28 1.57 -28.55
C GLN A 553 39.92 0.32 -29.36
N ALA A 554 40.88 -0.56 -29.63
CA ALA A 554 40.66 -1.82 -30.33
C ALA A 554 39.75 -2.78 -29.54
N SER A 555 39.89 -2.86 -28.22
CA SER A 555 39.10 -3.73 -27.36
C SER A 555 37.65 -3.26 -27.25
N VAL A 556 37.44 -1.94 -27.06
CA VAL A 556 36.10 -1.34 -27.04
C VAL A 556 35.39 -1.54 -28.38
N ARG A 557 36.08 -1.30 -29.51
CA ARG A 557 35.50 -1.53 -30.85
C ARG A 557 35.15 -2.98 -31.11
N ARG A 558 36.07 -3.90 -30.81
CA ARG A 558 35.86 -5.35 -30.95
C ARG A 558 34.67 -5.82 -30.13
N GLN A 559 34.53 -5.32 -28.90
CA GLN A 559 33.41 -5.67 -28.04
C GLN A 559 32.07 -5.19 -28.60
N MET A 560 32.02 -3.99 -29.19
CA MET A 560 30.79 -3.45 -29.78
C MET A 560 30.45 -4.03 -31.16
N SER A 561 31.44 -4.57 -31.87
CA SER A 561 31.23 -5.19 -33.19
C SER A 561 30.98 -6.70 -33.11
N SER A 562 31.20 -7.34 -31.96
CA SER A 562 30.91 -8.77 -31.77
C SER A 562 29.42 -9.00 -31.55
N SER A 563 28.86 -10.06 -32.14
CA SER A 563 27.50 -10.50 -31.85
C SER A 563 27.39 -11.01 -30.40
N ILE A 564 26.33 -10.62 -29.71
CA ILE A 564 25.97 -11.14 -28.39
C ILE A 564 25.43 -12.58 -28.51
N THR A 565 25.84 -13.46 -27.60
CA THR A 565 25.46 -14.88 -27.56
C THR A 565 24.63 -15.18 -26.30
N GLY A 566 23.91 -16.31 -26.28
CA GLY A 566 23.05 -16.72 -25.16
C GLY A 566 21.71 -15.96 -25.06
N LEU A 567 21.32 -15.26 -26.13
CA LEU A 567 20.02 -14.64 -26.27
C LEU A 567 19.05 -15.62 -26.92
N GLN A 568 18.37 -16.42 -26.10
CA GLN A 568 17.42 -17.40 -26.59
C GLN A 568 16.15 -16.74 -27.17
N GLY A 569 15.68 -17.25 -28.31
CA GLY A 569 14.40 -16.85 -28.90
C GLY A 569 14.37 -15.49 -29.60
N THR A 570 15.53 -14.85 -29.83
CA THR A 570 15.60 -13.55 -30.54
C THR A 570 16.63 -13.55 -31.66
N SER A 571 16.40 -12.67 -32.63
CA SER A 571 17.33 -12.35 -33.72
C SER A 571 18.15 -11.08 -33.45
N LEU A 572 17.85 -10.35 -32.36
CA LEU A 572 18.62 -9.16 -31.96
C LEU A 572 19.89 -9.60 -31.22
N THR A 573 21.00 -9.57 -31.92
CA THR A 573 22.34 -9.94 -31.40
C THR A 573 23.37 -8.85 -31.61
N ASN A 574 23.06 -7.78 -32.37
CA ASN A 574 24.00 -6.73 -32.78
C ASN A 574 23.42 -5.32 -32.59
N LEU A 575 24.28 -4.36 -32.22
CA LEU A 575 23.91 -2.93 -32.08
C LEU A 575 23.37 -2.30 -33.38
N SER A 576 23.86 -2.74 -34.54
CA SER A 576 23.41 -2.24 -35.85
C SER A 576 21.94 -2.54 -36.13
N GLN A 577 21.40 -3.62 -35.54
CA GLN A 577 20.00 -4.02 -35.71
C GLN A 577 19.02 -3.09 -34.96
N ILE A 578 19.50 -2.36 -33.95
CA ILE A 578 18.76 -1.31 -33.25
C ILE A 578 19.13 0.10 -33.75
N GLY A 579 19.89 0.19 -34.85
CA GLY A 579 20.25 1.46 -35.48
C GLY A 579 21.57 2.09 -34.99
N VAL A 580 22.32 1.44 -34.10
CA VAL A 580 23.62 1.96 -33.63
C VAL A 580 24.76 1.39 -34.50
N SER A 581 25.46 2.25 -35.24
CA SER A 581 26.49 1.82 -36.20
C SER A 581 27.76 2.68 -36.13
N PHE A 582 28.90 2.10 -36.49
CA PHE A 582 30.18 2.82 -36.59
C PHE A 582 30.29 3.61 -37.89
N GLN A 583 30.86 4.81 -37.78
CA GLN A 583 31.28 5.65 -38.89
C GLN A 583 32.75 5.44 -39.24
N LYS A 584 33.19 5.98 -40.39
CA LYS A 584 34.58 5.83 -40.87
C LYS A 584 35.64 6.43 -39.93
N ASP A 585 35.27 7.46 -39.17
CA ASP A 585 36.12 8.09 -38.14
C ASP A 585 36.11 7.31 -36.80
N GLY A 586 35.30 6.24 -36.72
CA GLY A 586 35.14 5.41 -35.54
C GLY A 586 34.20 5.96 -34.46
N SER A 587 33.49 7.05 -34.74
CA SER A 587 32.33 7.49 -33.94
C SER A 587 31.13 6.56 -34.18
N LEU A 588 30.16 6.58 -33.27
CA LEU A 588 28.86 5.92 -33.39
C LEU A 588 27.81 6.91 -33.89
N THR A 589 26.92 6.42 -34.75
CA THR A 589 25.67 7.10 -35.15
C THR A 589 24.46 6.28 -34.72
N LEU A 590 23.34 6.95 -34.47
CA LEU A 590 22.06 6.34 -34.13
C LEU A 590 21.00 6.67 -35.19
N ASP A 591 20.45 5.64 -35.81
CA ASP A 591 19.24 5.72 -36.63
C ASP A 591 18.00 5.60 -35.74
N ASN A 592 17.39 6.75 -35.43
CA ASN A 592 16.20 6.82 -34.58
C ASN A 592 15.01 6.03 -35.15
N ALA A 593 14.85 5.93 -36.48
CA ALA A 593 13.74 5.18 -37.07
C ALA A 593 13.91 3.67 -36.86
N LYS A 594 15.14 3.16 -37.01
CA LYS A 594 15.46 1.75 -36.70
C LYS A 594 15.32 1.45 -35.21
N LEU A 595 15.75 2.37 -34.35
CA LEU A 595 15.56 2.21 -32.90
C LEU A 595 14.07 2.13 -32.56
N GLN A 596 13.24 3.06 -33.04
CA GLN A 596 11.80 3.04 -32.80
C GLN A 596 11.13 1.76 -33.35
N SER A 597 11.55 1.28 -34.53
CA SER A 597 11.07 0.01 -35.07
C SER A 597 11.44 -1.18 -34.17
N ALA A 598 12.67 -1.22 -33.64
CA ALA A 598 13.09 -2.24 -32.68
C ALA A 598 12.30 -2.15 -31.37
N ILE A 599 12.03 -0.95 -30.87
CA ILE A 599 11.23 -0.71 -29.66
C ILE A 599 9.82 -1.26 -29.82
N ASN A 600 9.17 -0.96 -30.95
CA ASN A 600 7.79 -1.36 -31.16
C ASN A 600 7.66 -2.89 -31.30
N ASN A 601 8.57 -3.50 -32.05
CA ASN A 601 8.46 -4.91 -32.46
C ASN A 601 9.20 -5.89 -31.54
N LYS A 602 10.24 -5.45 -30.83
CA LYS A 602 11.18 -6.31 -30.09
C LYS A 602 11.64 -5.70 -28.75
N PHE A 603 10.76 -4.94 -28.08
CA PHE A 603 11.08 -4.21 -26.84
C PHE A 603 11.84 -5.04 -25.80
N ASN A 604 11.30 -6.21 -25.44
CA ASN A 604 11.87 -7.08 -24.41
C ASN A 604 13.23 -7.67 -24.82
N ASP A 605 13.52 -7.74 -26.13
CA ASP A 605 14.76 -8.27 -26.65
C ASP A 605 15.90 -7.23 -26.60
N ILE A 606 15.57 -5.92 -26.63
CA ILE A 606 16.57 -4.84 -26.56
C ILE A 606 17.33 -4.90 -25.23
N ALA A 607 16.65 -5.24 -24.13
CA ALA A 607 17.28 -5.42 -22.83
C ALA A 607 18.46 -6.40 -22.90
N GLY A 608 18.30 -7.48 -23.67
CA GLY A 608 19.33 -8.49 -23.82
C GLY A 608 20.55 -8.06 -24.63
N LEU A 609 20.45 -6.99 -25.42
CA LEU A 609 21.62 -6.40 -26.07
C LEU A 609 22.50 -5.63 -25.10
N PHE A 610 21.95 -5.04 -24.04
CA PHE A 610 22.72 -4.15 -23.15
C PHE A 610 23.01 -4.78 -21.78
N ALA A 611 21.98 -5.34 -21.14
CA ALA A 611 22.05 -5.87 -19.78
C ALA A 611 22.46 -7.35 -19.75
N ALA A 612 22.87 -7.81 -18.57
CA ALA A 612 22.98 -9.24 -18.31
C ALA A 612 21.58 -9.82 -18.08
N VAL A 613 21.12 -10.71 -18.96
CA VAL A 613 19.75 -11.24 -18.93
C VAL A 613 19.75 -12.75 -19.08
N GLY A 614 18.75 -13.39 -18.50
CA GLY A 614 18.46 -14.80 -18.70
C GLY A 614 17.05 -15.01 -19.23
N ARG A 615 16.86 -15.93 -20.19
CA ARG A 615 15.55 -16.33 -20.73
C ARG A 615 15.49 -17.85 -20.87
N GLY A 616 14.45 -18.44 -20.30
CA GLY A 616 14.15 -19.86 -20.42
C GLY A 616 13.05 -20.16 -21.42
N THR A 617 13.01 -21.39 -21.90
CA THR A 617 11.83 -21.96 -22.61
C THR A 617 10.65 -22.20 -21.66
N ASP A 618 10.94 -22.36 -20.37
CA ASP A 618 9.96 -22.65 -19.33
C ASP A 618 9.56 -21.37 -18.57
N PRO A 619 8.27 -21.00 -18.53
CA PRO A 619 7.81 -19.76 -17.89
C PRO A 619 7.96 -19.73 -16.37
N ASP A 620 8.08 -20.89 -15.72
CA ASP A 620 8.26 -21.01 -14.27
C ASP A 620 9.73 -20.98 -13.85
N VAL A 621 10.67 -20.93 -14.81
CA VAL A 621 12.10 -20.73 -14.57
C VAL A 621 12.48 -19.27 -14.85
N LYS A 622 12.70 -18.49 -13.80
CA LYS A 622 12.94 -17.05 -13.91
C LYS A 622 14.38 -16.69 -13.59
N PHE A 623 14.96 -15.77 -14.39
CA PHE A 623 16.27 -15.18 -14.08
C PHE A 623 16.19 -14.37 -12.79
N ALA A 624 17.02 -14.67 -11.79
CA ALA A 624 17.10 -13.90 -10.56
C ALA A 624 18.31 -12.96 -10.55
N SER A 625 19.51 -13.48 -10.80
CA SER A 625 20.75 -12.69 -10.89
C SER A 625 21.89 -13.50 -11.50
N SER A 626 23.01 -12.83 -11.78
CA SER A 626 24.26 -13.45 -12.21
C SER A 626 25.46 -12.73 -11.59
N THR A 627 26.66 -13.28 -11.78
CA THR A 627 27.92 -12.66 -11.34
C THR A 627 28.88 -12.44 -12.52
N THR A 628 30.02 -11.80 -12.24
CA THR A 628 31.13 -11.65 -13.21
C THR A 628 31.76 -12.95 -13.68
N LYS A 629 31.50 -14.06 -12.97
CA LYS A 629 31.98 -15.39 -13.34
C LYS A 629 31.02 -16.14 -14.26
N THR A 630 29.76 -15.73 -14.32
CA THR A 630 28.74 -16.40 -15.13
C THR A 630 29.02 -16.17 -16.60
N GLN A 631 29.22 -17.24 -17.38
CA GLN A 631 29.50 -17.15 -18.81
C GLN A 631 28.22 -17.12 -19.64
N ALA A 632 28.21 -16.36 -20.74
CA ALA A 632 27.10 -16.37 -21.68
C ALA A 632 26.98 -17.74 -22.38
N GLY A 633 25.76 -18.25 -22.55
CA GLY A 633 25.52 -19.57 -23.12
C GLY A 633 24.07 -20.04 -22.98
N GLU A 634 23.80 -21.22 -23.52
CA GLU A 634 22.53 -21.92 -23.43
C GLU A 634 22.68 -23.12 -22.48
N TYR A 635 21.85 -23.19 -21.44
CA TYR A 635 22.00 -24.14 -20.35
C TYR A 635 20.72 -24.95 -20.15
N ALA A 636 20.79 -26.27 -20.31
CA ALA A 636 19.67 -27.16 -19.98
C ALA A 636 19.38 -27.14 -18.47
N ILE A 637 18.10 -27.02 -18.09
CA ILE A 637 17.65 -27.01 -16.70
C ILE A 637 17.00 -28.34 -16.36
N ASN A 638 17.42 -28.95 -15.26
CA ASN A 638 16.79 -30.17 -14.73
C ASN A 638 16.60 -30.03 -13.23
N ILE A 639 15.38 -30.31 -12.74
CA ILE A 639 14.99 -30.20 -11.34
C ILE A 639 14.75 -31.60 -10.78
N SER A 640 15.58 -32.01 -9.82
CA SER A 640 15.45 -33.30 -9.14
C SER A 640 14.58 -33.22 -7.89
N GLN A 641 14.40 -32.03 -7.31
CA GLN A 641 13.55 -31.79 -6.15
C GLN A 641 13.02 -30.37 -6.18
N LEU A 642 11.72 -30.19 -5.96
CA LEU A 642 11.11 -28.86 -5.80
C LEU A 642 11.28 -28.34 -4.38
N ALA A 643 11.28 -27.02 -4.24
CA ALA A 643 11.29 -26.40 -2.93
C ALA A 643 9.94 -26.60 -2.24
N THR A 644 9.94 -26.91 -0.94
CA THR A 644 8.72 -27.02 -0.13
C THR A 644 8.74 -26.01 1.02
N GLN A 645 7.56 -25.68 1.54
CA GLN A 645 7.39 -24.88 2.75
C GLN A 645 7.42 -25.79 3.98
N GLY A 646 7.92 -25.26 5.09
CA GLY A 646 7.77 -25.88 6.39
C GLY A 646 6.33 -25.79 6.86
N VAL A 647 5.79 -26.90 7.37
CA VAL A 647 4.38 -27.01 7.75
C VAL A 647 4.21 -27.67 9.11
N LEU A 648 3.22 -27.23 9.86
CA LEU A 648 2.67 -27.94 11.02
C LEU A 648 1.19 -28.19 10.73
N GLN A 649 0.82 -29.45 10.55
CA GLN A 649 -0.56 -29.83 10.21
C GLN A 649 -1.17 -30.71 11.30
N GLY A 650 -2.40 -30.39 11.66
CA GLY A 650 -3.20 -31.16 12.59
C GLY A 650 -3.52 -32.55 12.04
N THR A 651 -3.69 -33.51 12.93
CA THR A 651 -4.00 -34.92 12.56
C THR A 651 -5.48 -35.26 12.62
N THR A 652 -6.28 -34.38 13.23
CA THR A 652 -7.72 -34.55 13.42
C THR A 652 -8.46 -33.28 13.03
N PRO A 653 -9.69 -33.37 12.49
CA PRO A 653 -10.51 -32.19 12.22
C PRO A 653 -10.75 -31.38 13.49
N LEU A 654 -10.70 -30.06 13.41
CA LEU A 654 -11.06 -29.22 14.55
C LEU A 654 -12.55 -29.37 14.88
N PRO A 655 -12.92 -29.41 16.17
CA PRO A 655 -14.33 -29.38 16.57
C PRO A 655 -14.99 -28.06 16.15
N ALA A 656 -16.33 -28.03 16.15
CA ALA A 656 -17.10 -26.85 15.74
C ALA A 656 -16.71 -25.58 16.53
N GLU A 657 -16.32 -25.76 17.79
CA GLU A 657 -15.80 -24.71 18.67
C GLU A 657 -14.60 -25.26 19.46
N THR A 658 -13.52 -24.49 19.51
CA THR A 658 -12.29 -24.79 20.26
C THR A 658 -12.05 -23.69 21.29
N THR A 659 -11.92 -24.06 22.57
CA THR A 659 -11.67 -23.11 23.66
C THR A 659 -10.17 -22.93 23.89
N ILE A 660 -9.74 -21.67 24.01
CA ILE A 660 -8.41 -21.24 24.46
C ILE A 660 -8.58 -20.63 25.85
N ASP A 661 -7.86 -21.17 26.81
CA ASP A 661 -7.89 -20.77 28.21
C ASP A 661 -7.13 -19.45 28.42
N ALA A 662 -7.40 -18.80 29.55
CA ALA A 662 -6.62 -17.65 30.01
C ALA A 662 -5.13 -18.01 30.15
N ASP A 663 -4.28 -17.01 29.94
CA ASP A 663 -2.82 -17.12 30.06
C ASP A 663 -2.19 -18.17 29.12
N THR A 664 -2.86 -18.49 28.00
CA THR A 664 -2.30 -19.38 26.97
C THR A 664 -1.13 -18.71 26.27
N THR A 665 0.06 -19.28 26.45
CA THR A 665 1.30 -18.81 25.81
C THR A 665 2.02 -19.96 25.13
N TRP A 666 2.46 -19.74 23.90
CA TRP A 666 3.24 -20.70 23.13
C TRP A 666 4.54 -20.07 22.66
N THR A 667 5.64 -20.81 22.74
CA THR A 667 6.91 -20.39 22.14
C THR A 667 6.99 -20.93 20.72
N VAL A 668 7.06 -20.02 19.76
CA VAL A 668 7.13 -20.29 18.32
C VAL A 668 8.55 -20.03 17.85
N THR A 669 9.12 -20.98 17.12
CA THR A 669 10.34 -20.83 16.34
C THR A 669 9.97 -20.91 14.86
N LEU A 670 10.26 -19.86 14.11
CA LEU A 670 9.80 -19.70 12.72
C LEU A 670 10.95 -19.32 11.80
N ASN A 671 11.20 -20.13 10.77
CA ASN A 671 12.25 -19.88 9.77
C ASN A 671 13.65 -19.69 10.38
N ASP A 672 13.99 -20.48 11.40
CA ASP A 672 15.30 -20.42 12.05
C ASP A 672 16.34 -21.27 11.29
N THR A 673 17.63 -21.13 11.63
CA THR A 673 18.69 -21.98 11.07
C THR A 673 18.65 -23.41 11.62
N VAL A 674 19.30 -24.35 10.94
CA VAL A 674 19.53 -25.70 11.44
C VAL A 674 21.05 -25.94 11.51
N PRO A 675 21.65 -26.16 12.71
CA PRO A 675 21.02 -26.13 14.03
C PRO A 675 20.50 -24.74 14.43
N SER A 676 19.45 -24.71 15.27
CA SER A 676 18.77 -23.49 15.72
C SER A 676 19.72 -22.53 16.42
N ASN A 677 19.61 -21.24 16.09
CA ASN A 677 20.32 -20.17 16.78
C ASN A 677 19.39 -19.29 17.62
N ILE A 678 18.08 -19.61 17.65
CA ILE A 678 17.03 -18.98 18.47
C ILE A 678 16.76 -17.52 18.05
N ASN A 679 17.39 -17.01 16.97
CA ASN A 679 17.18 -15.62 16.52
C ASN A 679 15.76 -15.38 15.98
N ASN A 680 15.06 -16.44 15.58
CA ASN A 680 13.66 -16.39 15.16
C ASN A 680 12.75 -17.21 16.09
N THR A 681 12.93 -17.04 17.40
CA THR A 681 12.06 -17.63 18.42
C THR A 681 11.40 -16.54 19.27
N ALA A 682 10.09 -16.64 19.47
CA ALA A 682 9.36 -15.72 20.34
C ALA A 682 8.15 -16.40 20.99
N THR A 683 7.78 -15.92 22.17
CA THR A 683 6.55 -16.33 22.84
C THR A 683 5.38 -15.49 22.35
N ILE A 684 4.32 -16.16 21.93
CA ILE A 684 3.04 -15.54 21.59
C ILE A 684 2.06 -15.77 22.73
N THR A 685 1.17 -14.80 22.96
CA THR A 685 0.04 -14.94 23.88
C THR A 685 -1.22 -15.04 23.06
N LEU A 686 -1.99 -16.11 23.27
CA LEU A 686 -3.28 -16.30 22.62
C LEU A 686 -4.38 -15.73 23.53
N PRO A 687 -5.25 -14.84 23.01
CA PRO A 687 -6.41 -14.38 23.74
C PRO A 687 -7.31 -15.55 24.19
N ALA A 688 -7.79 -15.49 25.43
CA ALA A 688 -8.76 -16.44 25.93
C ALA A 688 -10.11 -16.27 25.21
N GLY A 689 -10.74 -17.38 24.85
CA GLY A 689 -12.00 -17.34 24.10
C GLY A 689 -12.38 -18.70 23.54
N THR A 690 -13.53 -18.75 22.88
CA THR A 690 -13.99 -19.92 22.12
C THR A 690 -14.07 -19.53 20.66
N TYR A 691 -13.46 -20.34 19.80
CA TYR A 691 -13.22 -20.04 18.40
C TYR A 691 -13.65 -21.20 17.52
N ASN A 692 -14.39 -20.91 16.45
CA ASN A 692 -14.61 -21.88 15.39
C ASN A 692 -13.31 -22.11 14.57
N PRO A 693 -13.23 -23.15 13.72
CA PRO A 693 -11.99 -23.48 13.00
C PRO A 693 -11.40 -22.33 12.19
N SER A 694 -12.24 -21.53 11.52
CA SER A 694 -11.78 -20.38 10.73
C SER A 694 -11.21 -19.26 11.62
N GLN A 695 -11.91 -18.95 12.72
CA GLN A 695 -11.45 -17.99 13.71
C GLN A 695 -10.14 -18.44 14.37
N MET A 696 -10.00 -19.73 14.67
CA MET A 696 -8.76 -20.29 15.23
C MET A 696 -7.58 -20.14 14.27
N ALA A 697 -7.78 -20.43 12.98
CA ALA A 697 -6.75 -20.21 11.96
C ALA A 697 -6.32 -18.73 11.90
N THR A 698 -7.29 -17.81 11.87
CA THR A 698 -7.00 -16.36 11.86
C THR A 698 -6.30 -15.90 13.14
N LEU A 699 -6.73 -16.39 14.30
CA LEU A 699 -6.11 -16.09 15.59
C LEU A 699 -4.65 -16.48 15.59
N LEU A 700 -4.32 -17.71 15.18
CA LEU A 700 -2.94 -18.19 15.17
C LEU A 700 -2.08 -17.47 14.14
N GLN A 701 -2.61 -17.24 12.93
CA GLN A 701 -1.90 -16.48 11.91
C GLN A 701 -1.58 -15.07 12.38
N SER A 702 -2.55 -14.36 12.96
CA SER A 702 -2.37 -12.98 13.44
C SER A 702 -1.48 -12.92 14.68
N SER A 703 -1.64 -13.85 15.62
CA SER A 703 -0.81 -13.91 16.84
C SER A 703 0.66 -14.20 16.53
N ILE A 704 0.94 -15.03 15.51
CA ILE A 704 2.31 -15.28 15.04
C ILE A 704 2.80 -14.09 14.21
N ASN A 705 2.11 -13.71 13.14
CA ASN A 705 2.60 -12.67 12.22
C ASN A 705 2.66 -11.28 12.85
N GLY A 706 1.91 -11.03 13.93
CA GLY A 706 1.94 -9.78 14.69
C GLY A 706 3.18 -9.61 15.57
N VAL A 707 3.99 -10.66 15.75
CA VAL A 707 5.18 -10.60 16.60
C VAL A 707 6.32 -9.92 15.84
N SER A 708 6.85 -8.83 16.40
CA SER A 708 7.91 -8.03 15.79
C SER A 708 9.20 -8.82 15.54
N ALA A 709 9.50 -9.83 16.37
CA ALA A 709 10.66 -10.71 16.18
C ALA A 709 10.59 -11.48 14.85
N PHE A 710 9.39 -11.83 14.37
CA PHE A 710 9.21 -12.52 13.10
C PHE A 710 9.05 -11.53 11.94
N SER A 711 8.20 -10.51 12.11
CA SER A 711 7.90 -9.56 11.04
C SER A 711 9.12 -8.70 10.64
N ASN A 712 9.97 -8.29 11.58
CA ASN A 712 11.21 -7.58 11.27
C ASN A 712 12.21 -8.45 10.48
N ASN A 713 12.15 -9.76 10.66
CA ASN A 713 12.98 -10.73 9.94
C ASN A 713 12.30 -11.28 8.67
N GLY A 714 11.14 -10.73 8.30
CA GLY A 714 10.37 -11.15 7.13
C GLY A 714 9.79 -12.56 7.23
N ALA A 715 9.71 -13.11 8.44
CA ALA A 715 9.17 -14.43 8.71
C ALA A 715 7.65 -14.32 8.97
N THR A 716 6.85 -15.01 8.17
CA THR A 716 5.40 -15.06 8.33
C THR A 716 4.88 -16.47 8.07
N VAL A 717 3.68 -16.75 8.58
CA VAL A 717 2.94 -17.98 8.35
C VAL A 717 1.60 -17.70 7.68
N THR A 718 1.07 -18.72 7.02
CA THR A 718 -0.35 -18.84 6.68
C THR A 718 -0.99 -19.91 7.54
N ALA A 719 -2.22 -19.68 7.99
CA ALA A 719 -3.04 -20.66 8.68
C ALA A 719 -4.28 -20.96 7.85
N THR A 720 -4.52 -22.22 7.55
CA THR A 720 -5.64 -22.65 6.71
C THR A 720 -6.34 -23.86 7.31
N ILE A 721 -7.66 -23.92 7.17
CA ILE A 721 -8.42 -25.16 7.41
C ILE A 721 -8.43 -25.94 6.08
N GLY A 722 -7.88 -27.15 6.10
CA GLY A 722 -7.91 -28.05 4.95
C GLY A 722 -9.32 -28.55 4.64
N ASP A 723 -9.51 -29.11 3.45
CA ASP A 723 -10.80 -29.72 3.06
C ASP A 723 -11.20 -30.90 3.98
N ASP A 724 -10.22 -31.47 4.69
CA ASP A 724 -10.38 -32.49 5.72
C ASP A 724 -10.75 -31.93 7.11
N GLY A 725 -10.91 -30.61 7.25
CA GLY A 725 -11.23 -29.93 8.51
C GLY A 725 -10.04 -29.76 9.45
N THR A 726 -8.83 -30.18 9.07
CA THR A 726 -7.62 -30.02 9.89
C THR A 726 -7.03 -28.62 9.76
N LEU A 727 -6.45 -28.10 10.85
CA LEU A 727 -5.68 -26.85 10.77
C LEU A 727 -4.27 -27.11 10.26
N LYS A 728 -3.84 -26.32 9.28
CA LYS A 728 -2.48 -26.32 8.75
C LYS A 728 -1.85 -24.94 8.91
N LEU A 729 -0.71 -24.87 9.58
CA LEU A 729 0.22 -23.74 9.54
C LEU A 729 1.30 -24.02 8.51
N ALA A 730 1.56 -23.07 7.63
CA ALA A 730 2.64 -23.13 6.64
C ALA A 730 3.47 -21.85 6.69
N SER A 731 4.79 -21.97 6.63
CA SER A 731 5.65 -20.80 6.50
C SER A 731 5.50 -20.25 5.09
N THR A 732 5.48 -18.92 4.94
CA THR A 732 5.46 -18.30 3.62
C THR A 732 6.79 -18.47 2.88
N ARG A 733 7.86 -18.82 3.59
CA ARG A 733 9.18 -19.12 3.03
C ARG A 733 9.22 -20.54 2.45
N TYR A 734 10.02 -20.73 1.41
CA TYR A 734 10.37 -22.06 0.89
C TYR A 734 11.80 -22.42 1.26
N GLY A 735 12.11 -23.71 1.35
CA GLY A 735 13.48 -24.20 1.56
C GLY A 735 13.73 -24.87 2.89
N SER A 736 14.97 -25.29 3.11
CA SER A 736 15.44 -25.90 4.38
C SER A 736 15.35 -24.95 5.58
N LYS A 737 15.43 -23.65 5.32
CA LYS A 737 15.19 -22.59 6.33
C LYS A 737 13.71 -22.32 6.57
N SER A 738 12.81 -23.02 5.89
CA SER A 738 11.38 -22.93 6.14
C SER A 738 11.02 -23.97 7.18
N ASN A 739 10.87 -23.55 8.44
CA ASN A 739 10.51 -24.42 9.55
C ASN A 739 9.54 -23.71 10.49
N ILE A 740 8.67 -24.47 11.14
CA ILE A 740 7.74 -23.98 12.15
C ILE A 740 7.80 -24.97 13.29
N HIS A 741 8.25 -24.53 14.46
CA HIS A 741 8.25 -25.34 15.67
C HIS A 741 7.51 -24.57 16.76
N ILE A 742 6.53 -25.20 17.39
CA ILE A 742 5.71 -24.58 18.44
C ILE A 742 5.78 -25.47 19.68
N ILE A 743 6.01 -24.84 20.83
CA ILE A 743 6.06 -25.51 22.13
C ILE A 743 5.08 -24.79 23.06
N SER A 744 4.18 -25.53 23.70
CA SER A 744 3.29 -24.98 24.73
C SER A 744 4.09 -24.61 25.97
N THR A 745 3.93 -23.38 26.44
CA THR A 745 4.61 -22.89 27.66
C THR A 745 3.65 -22.52 28.78
N GLY A 746 2.37 -22.24 28.48
CA GLY A 746 1.32 -21.98 29.47
C GLY A 746 -0.09 -22.06 28.87
N GLY A 747 -1.10 -22.28 29.71
CA GLY A 747 -2.52 -22.38 29.33
C GLY A 747 -2.85 -23.61 28.48
N THR A 748 -3.60 -23.42 27.40
CA THR A 748 -4.07 -24.50 26.52
C THR A 748 -2.92 -25.18 25.75
N ASP A 749 -2.90 -26.50 25.75
CA ASP A 749 -1.87 -27.32 25.10
C ASP A 749 -2.03 -27.34 23.57
N LEU A 750 -0.91 -27.40 22.83
CA LEU A 750 -0.85 -27.43 21.37
C LEU A 750 -1.65 -28.60 20.77
N SER A 751 -1.71 -29.74 21.48
CA SER A 751 -2.49 -30.91 21.06
C SER A 751 -3.98 -30.66 20.97
N THR A 752 -4.51 -29.65 21.67
CA THR A 752 -5.91 -29.21 21.55
C THR A 752 -6.22 -28.71 20.14
N VAL A 753 -5.22 -28.15 19.46
CA VAL A 753 -5.37 -27.55 18.13
C VAL A 753 -4.79 -28.42 17.02
N PHE A 754 -3.64 -29.07 17.25
CA PHE A 754 -2.93 -29.87 16.23
C PHE A 754 -2.96 -31.39 16.48
N GLY A 755 -3.52 -31.86 17.59
CA GLY A 755 -3.45 -33.28 17.98
C GLY A 755 -2.01 -33.75 18.08
N SER A 756 -1.69 -34.90 17.47
CA SER A 756 -0.32 -35.42 17.36
C SER A 756 0.42 -34.92 16.11
N GLY A 757 -0.01 -33.79 15.53
CA GLY A 757 0.62 -33.17 14.37
C GLY A 757 2.06 -32.79 14.68
N ALA A 758 2.99 -33.22 13.82
CA ALA A 758 4.41 -32.91 13.95
C ALA A 758 4.83 -31.91 12.86
N PRO A 759 5.77 -30.99 13.17
CA PRO A 759 6.30 -30.09 12.17
C PRO A 759 7.14 -30.84 11.13
N VAL A 760 6.99 -30.46 9.87
CA VAL A 760 7.76 -30.95 8.74
C VAL A 760 8.51 -29.77 8.15
N ASP A 761 9.83 -29.83 8.17
CA ASP A 761 10.67 -28.79 7.58
C ASP A 761 10.57 -28.77 6.05
N GLY A 762 10.66 -27.57 5.50
CA GLY A 762 10.76 -27.36 4.07
C GLY A 762 12.06 -27.90 3.50
N LYS A 763 12.10 -28.09 2.19
CA LYS A 763 13.28 -28.54 1.46
C LYS A 763 13.62 -27.52 0.39
N ASP A 764 14.91 -27.32 0.12
CA ASP A 764 15.37 -26.46 -0.97
C ASP A 764 15.16 -27.14 -2.32
N VAL A 765 15.07 -26.32 -3.38
CA VAL A 765 15.13 -26.82 -4.75
C VAL A 765 16.47 -27.52 -5.00
N ALA A 766 16.46 -28.66 -5.70
CA ALA A 766 17.68 -29.34 -6.12
C ALA A 766 17.61 -29.64 -7.62
N GLY A 767 18.76 -29.58 -8.29
CA GLY A 767 18.83 -29.78 -9.73
C GLY A 767 20.19 -29.46 -10.35
N THR A 768 20.21 -29.35 -11.67
CA THR A 768 21.38 -29.00 -12.47
C THR A 768 21.09 -27.85 -13.42
N ILE A 769 22.09 -27.01 -13.65
CA ILE A 769 22.07 -25.95 -14.67
C ILE A 769 23.19 -26.25 -15.66
N GLY A 770 22.86 -26.49 -16.94
CA GLY A 770 23.81 -26.85 -17.98
C GLY A 770 24.51 -28.19 -17.74
N GLY A 771 23.88 -29.11 -16.99
CA GLY A 771 24.48 -30.39 -16.58
C GLY A 771 25.38 -30.32 -15.34
N TYR A 772 25.66 -29.11 -14.81
CA TYR A 772 26.41 -28.92 -13.57
C TYR A 772 25.46 -28.91 -12.38
N THR A 773 25.79 -29.62 -11.30
CA THR A 773 25.04 -29.59 -10.04
C THR A 773 24.92 -28.15 -9.55
N ALA A 774 23.71 -27.74 -9.16
CA ALA A 774 23.45 -26.41 -8.63
C ALA A 774 23.03 -26.48 -7.17
N THR A 775 23.28 -25.40 -6.42
CA THR A 775 22.95 -25.27 -5.00
C THR A 775 21.61 -24.56 -4.85
N GLY A 776 20.66 -25.19 -4.16
CA GLY A 776 19.38 -24.57 -3.81
C GLY A 776 19.43 -23.76 -2.52
N ASP A 777 18.71 -22.65 -2.48
CA ASP A 777 18.26 -21.96 -1.25
C ASP A 777 16.82 -21.50 -1.51
N GLY A 778 15.86 -22.14 -0.84
CA GLY A 778 14.44 -22.01 -1.14
C GLY A 778 14.11 -22.40 -2.58
N GLN A 779 13.41 -21.52 -3.28
CA GLN A 779 13.11 -21.68 -4.72
C GLN A 779 14.27 -21.23 -5.63
N THR A 780 15.37 -20.71 -5.08
CA THR A 780 16.49 -20.20 -5.89
C THR A 780 17.54 -21.28 -6.09
N LEU A 781 17.79 -21.63 -7.35
CA LEU A 781 18.82 -22.54 -7.79
C LEU A 781 20.04 -21.75 -8.29
N THR A 782 21.21 -21.96 -7.68
CA THR A 782 22.46 -21.24 -7.97
C THR A 782 23.50 -22.16 -8.61
N GLY A 783 24.04 -21.77 -9.77
CA GLY A 783 25.07 -22.56 -10.46
C GLY A 783 26.36 -22.72 -9.65
N ALA A 784 27.00 -23.89 -9.78
CA ALA A 784 28.18 -24.25 -9.00
C ALA A 784 29.40 -23.34 -9.24
N PRO A 785 30.21 -23.07 -8.19
CA PRO A 785 31.48 -22.37 -8.33
C PRO A 785 32.43 -23.04 -9.35
N GLY A 786 33.08 -22.24 -10.19
CA GLY A 786 34.05 -22.71 -11.20
C GLY A 786 33.45 -23.28 -12.49
N ALA A 787 32.13 -23.54 -12.54
CA ALA A 787 31.44 -23.93 -13.77
C ALA A 787 31.11 -22.70 -14.64
N PRO A 788 30.76 -22.86 -15.94
CA PRO A 788 30.26 -21.76 -16.77
C PRO A 788 29.04 -21.04 -16.18
N VAL A 789 28.28 -21.73 -15.33
CA VAL A 789 27.08 -21.25 -14.63
C VAL A 789 27.38 -20.60 -13.27
N ASP A 790 28.65 -20.41 -12.89
CA ASP A 790 29.05 -19.88 -11.58
C ASP A 790 28.35 -18.54 -11.28
N GLY A 791 27.55 -18.54 -10.21
CA GLY A 791 26.80 -17.38 -9.75
C GLY A 791 25.51 -17.08 -10.53
N LEU A 792 25.14 -17.88 -11.53
CA LEU A 792 23.82 -17.80 -12.16
C LEU A 792 22.76 -18.26 -11.16
N LYS A 793 21.82 -17.37 -10.82
CA LYS A 793 20.70 -17.68 -9.93
C LYS A 793 19.39 -17.68 -10.71
N LEU A 794 18.65 -18.78 -10.60
CA LEU A 794 17.35 -18.98 -11.22
C LEU A 794 16.31 -19.23 -10.12
N THR A 795 15.15 -18.58 -10.19
CA THR A 795 14.01 -18.91 -9.36
C THR A 795 13.17 -19.97 -10.06
N ILE A 796 12.91 -21.08 -9.38
CA ILE A 796 12.17 -22.23 -9.89
C ILE A 796 10.80 -22.27 -9.21
N ALA A 797 9.75 -22.05 -9.98
CA ALA A 797 8.37 -22.18 -9.55
C ALA A 797 7.71 -23.44 -10.18
N GLY A 798 6.42 -23.63 -9.86
CA GLY A 798 5.60 -24.74 -10.36
C GLY A 798 5.69 -26.01 -9.51
N ASP A 799 5.05 -27.06 -10.01
CA ASP A 799 4.84 -28.35 -9.33
C ASP A 799 5.50 -29.54 -10.06
N THR A 800 6.24 -29.29 -11.14
CA THR A 800 6.88 -30.32 -11.95
C THR A 800 8.39 -30.45 -11.72
N THR A 801 8.83 -31.69 -11.48
CA THR A 801 10.25 -32.11 -11.51
C THR A 801 10.64 -32.67 -12.88
N GLY A 802 11.94 -32.72 -13.18
CA GLY A 802 12.51 -33.27 -14.42
C GLY A 802 13.13 -32.21 -15.31
N SER A 803 13.18 -32.46 -16.62
CA SER A 803 13.72 -31.53 -17.61
C SER A 803 12.80 -30.31 -17.77
N ARG A 804 13.35 -29.11 -17.57
CA ARG A 804 12.64 -27.81 -17.67
C ARG A 804 13.12 -26.99 -18.87
N GLY A 805 13.64 -27.68 -19.90
CA GLY A 805 14.08 -27.07 -21.16
C GLY A 805 15.45 -26.37 -21.08
N SER A 806 15.66 -25.38 -21.96
CA SER A 806 16.92 -24.64 -22.06
C SER A 806 16.76 -23.22 -21.53
N PHE A 807 17.81 -22.71 -20.90
CA PHE A 807 17.92 -21.37 -20.38
C PHE A 807 19.12 -20.64 -20.98
N GLY A 808 18.86 -19.67 -21.84
CA GLY A 808 19.88 -18.79 -22.41
C GLY A 808 20.24 -17.69 -21.43
N PHE A 809 21.52 -17.54 -21.13
CA PHE A 809 22.06 -16.40 -20.40
C PHE A 809 22.99 -15.60 -21.31
N SER A 810 22.75 -14.30 -21.38
CA SER A 810 23.50 -13.35 -22.18
C SER A 810 24.16 -12.30 -21.31
N GLN A 811 25.37 -11.90 -21.70
CA GLN A 811 26.03 -10.71 -21.22
C GLN A 811 25.94 -9.63 -22.31
N GLY A 812 25.07 -8.64 -22.13
CA GLY A 812 24.94 -7.55 -23.10
C GLY A 812 26.16 -6.61 -23.15
N TYR A 813 26.18 -5.72 -24.16
CA TYR A 813 27.26 -4.78 -24.43
C TYR A 813 27.56 -3.86 -23.24
N ALA A 814 26.54 -3.34 -22.53
CA ALA A 814 26.77 -2.43 -21.42
C ALA A 814 27.49 -3.15 -20.27
N TYR A 815 27.12 -4.40 -20.01
CA TYR A 815 27.82 -5.24 -19.03
C TYR A 815 29.28 -5.52 -19.42
N GLN A 816 29.51 -5.94 -20.67
CA GLN A 816 30.84 -6.28 -21.18
C GLN A 816 31.76 -5.06 -21.23
N LEU A 817 31.24 -3.91 -21.68
CA LEU A 817 31.97 -2.64 -21.74
C LEU A 817 32.24 -2.08 -20.35
N ASN A 818 31.31 -2.23 -19.39
CA ASN A 818 31.53 -1.85 -18.01
C ASN A 818 32.65 -2.69 -17.38
N THR A 819 32.64 -4.01 -17.62
CA THR A 819 33.70 -4.92 -17.15
C THR A 819 35.05 -4.58 -17.79
N LEU A 820 35.07 -4.28 -19.09
CA LEU A 820 36.27 -3.83 -19.79
C LEU A 820 36.80 -2.52 -19.20
N ALA A 821 35.96 -1.49 -19.04
CA ALA A 821 36.33 -0.20 -18.47
C ALA A 821 36.88 -0.36 -17.04
N ALA A 822 36.23 -1.16 -16.20
CA ALA A 822 36.70 -1.47 -14.85
C ALA A 822 38.10 -2.09 -14.84
N GLY A 823 38.41 -2.98 -15.80
CA GLY A 823 39.74 -3.58 -15.95
C GLY A 823 40.84 -2.57 -16.31
N TYR A 824 40.51 -1.49 -17.02
CA TYR A 824 41.47 -0.41 -17.34
C TYR A 824 41.60 0.62 -16.21
N LEU A 825 40.49 0.94 -15.53
CA LEU A 825 40.40 1.96 -14.47
C LEU A 825 40.78 1.47 -13.08
N GLY A 826 40.76 0.15 -12.84
CA GLY A 826 41.08 -0.42 -11.54
C GLY A 826 42.45 0.00 -11.01
N SER A 827 42.68 -0.14 -9.71
CA SER A 827 43.95 0.23 -9.05
C SER A 827 45.18 -0.49 -9.63
N SER A 828 44.98 -1.73 -10.12
CA SER A 828 45.98 -2.51 -10.86
C SER A 828 45.73 -2.54 -12.37
N GLY A 829 44.87 -1.67 -12.87
CA GLY A 829 44.50 -1.57 -14.28
C GLY A 829 45.63 -1.01 -15.16
N ALA A 830 45.47 -1.15 -16.47
CA ALA A 830 46.50 -0.74 -17.43
C ALA A 830 46.79 0.77 -17.40
N ILE A 831 45.77 1.61 -17.19
CA ILE A 831 45.94 3.07 -17.08
C ILE A 831 46.69 3.42 -15.79
N ALA A 832 46.25 2.88 -14.66
CA ALA A 832 46.90 3.12 -13.36
C ALA A 832 48.37 2.67 -13.35
N SER A 833 48.65 1.50 -13.92
CA SER A 833 50.01 0.95 -14.05
C SER A 833 50.89 1.84 -14.93
N ARG A 834 50.37 2.31 -16.07
CA ARG A 834 51.10 3.20 -16.99
C ARG A 834 51.38 4.56 -16.35
N THR A 835 50.40 5.15 -15.67
CA THR A 835 50.55 6.41 -14.92
C THR A 835 51.58 6.29 -13.81
N THR A 836 51.59 5.17 -13.06
CA THR A 836 52.60 4.91 -12.03
C THR A 836 53.99 4.80 -12.62
N GLY A 837 54.15 4.08 -13.74
CA GLY A 837 55.42 3.97 -14.47
C GLY A 837 55.94 5.34 -14.92
N LEU A 838 55.09 6.17 -15.50
CA LEU A 838 55.44 7.53 -15.93
C LEU A 838 55.85 8.43 -14.75
N ASN A 839 55.12 8.38 -13.63
CA ASN A 839 55.48 9.11 -12.42
C ASN A 839 56.85 8.67 -11.86
N ASN A 840 57.19 7.39 -11.95
CA ASN A 840 58.52 6.91 -11.59
C ASN A 840 59.58 7.45 -12.55
N SER A 841 59.31 7.46 -13.86
CA SER A 841 60.22 8.08 -14.84
C SER A 841 60.42 9.59 -14.59
N VAL A 842 59.37 10.33 -14.20
CA VAL A 842 59.50 11.74 -13.77
C VAL A 842 60.42 11.86 -12.56
N LYS A 843 60.24 11.02 -11.54
CA LYS A 843 61.11 11.01 -10.34
C LYS A 843 62.55 10.67 -10.68
N ASP A 844 62.79 9.75 -11.61
CA ASP A 844 64.14 9.36 -12.01
C ASP A 844 64.83 10.44 -12.85
N VAL A 845 64.11 11.08 -13.77
CA VAL A 845 64.60 12.26 -14.51
C VAL A 845 64.92 13.41 -13.54
N GLN A 846 64.08 13.63 -12.54
CA GLN A 846 64.31 14.64 -11.50
C GLN A 846 65.59 14.34 -10.70
N LYS A 847 65.80 13.10 -10.26
CA LYS A 847 67.05 12.68 -9.61
C LYS A 847 68.27 12.88 -10.50
N GLN A 848 68.17 12.55 -11.80
CA GLN A 848 69.25 12.77 -12.77
C GLN A 848 69.56 14.26 -12.94
N ARG A 849 68.52 15.11 -13.00
CA ARG A 849 68.66 16.56 -13.06
C ARG A 849 69.35 17.09 -11.81
N ASP A 850 68.94 16.67 -10.63
CA ASP A 850 69.48 17.14 -9.36
C ASP A 850 70.95 16.70 -9.18
N ALA A 851 71.28 15.46 -9.57
CA ALA A 851 72.67 14.98 -9.61
C ALA A 851 73.53 15.78 -10.60
N PHE A 852 73.00 16.09 -11.79
CA PHE A 852 73.69 16.93 -12.76
C PHE A 852 73.87 18.37 -12.26
N SER A 853 72.86 18.93 -11.61
CA SER A 853 72.91 20.25 -10.98
C SER A 853 73.99 20.31 -9.91
N SER A 854 74.12 19.27 -9.07
CA SER A 854 75.21 19.18 -8.09
C SER A 854 76.58 19.12 -8.77
N ARG A 855 76.69 18.36 -9.86
CA ARG A 855 77.94 18.27 -10.64
C ARG A 855 78.32 19.60 -11.28
N LEU A 856 77.35 20.42 -11.69
CA LEU A 856 77.61 21.76 -12.20
C LEU A 856 78.23 22.67 -11.14
N THR A 857 77.84 22.55 -9.87
CA THR A 857 78.49 23.27 -8.76
C THR A 857 79.98 22.92 -8.64
N ASP A 858 80.32 21.63 -8.74
CA ASP A 858 81.71 21.17 -8.70
C ASP A 858 82.51 21.66 -9.93
N ILE A 859 81.88 21.66 -11.10
CA ILE A 859 82.48 22.18 -12.34
C ILE A 859 82.72 23.69 -12.22
N GLU A 860 81.77 24.46 -11.69
CA GLU A 860 81.94 25.89 -11.44
C GLU A 860 83.11 26.15 -10.50
N ALA A 861 83.18 25.43 -9.37
CA ALA A 861 84.27 25.55 -8.41
C ALA A 861 85.63 25.24 -9.07
N ARG A 862 85.69 24.21 -9.93
CA ARG A 862 86.88 23.85 -10.70
C ARG A 862 87.28 24.94 -11.68
N TYR A 863 86.34 25.47 -12.48
CA TYR A 863 86.61 26.57 -13.40
C TYR A 863 87.08 27.81 -12.65
N ARG A 864 86.43 28.18 -11.54
CA ARG A 864 86.88 29.30 -10.69
C ARG A 864 88.30 29.09 -10.18
N ALA A 865 88.65 27.89 -9.72
CA ALA A 865 90.00 27.58 -9.26
C ALA A 865 91.03 27.66 -10.41
N GLN A 866 90.74 27.08 -11.57
CA GLN A 866 91.62 27.09 -12.74
C GLN A 866 91.85 28.50 -13.28
N TYR A 867 90.79 29.30 -13.44
CA TYR A 867 90.90 30.68 -13.94
C TYR A 867 91.52 31.63 -12.90
N SER A 868 91.33 31.40 -11.60
CA SER A 868 92.02 32.17 -10.55
C SER A 868 93.52 31.84 -10.49
N ALA A 869 93.89 30.57 -10.67
CA ALA A 869 95.30 30.16 -10.78
C ALA A 869 95.96 30.73 -12.04
N LEU A 870 95.21 30.81 -13.15
CA LEU A 870 95.64 31.46 -14.38
C LEU A 870 95.84 32.98 -14.18
N ASP A 871 94.89 33.69 -13.57
CA ASP A 871 95.00 35.11 -13.22
C ASP A 871 96.25 35.37 -12.35
N THR A 872 96.48 34.52 -11.35
CA THR A 872 97.69 34.59 -10.49
C THR A 872 98.98 34.35 -11.29
N SER A 873 98.98 33.37 -12.19
CA SER A 873 100.13 33.06 -13.05
C SER A 873 100.43 34.23 -14.00
N ILE A 874 99.40 34.81 -14.62
CA ILE A 874 99.54 35.97 -15.52
C ILE A 874 99.97 37.21 -14.74
N ALA A 875 99.46 37.43 -13.53
CA ALA A 875 99.91 38.51 -12.66
C ALA A 875 101.40 38.36 -12.28
N SER A 876 101.85 37.14 -11.99
CA SER A 876 103.27 36.84 -11.73
C SER A 876 104.14 37.02 -12.98
N MET A 877 103.64 36.66 -14.17
CA MET A 877 104.30 36.90 -15.45
C MET A 877 104.37 38.39 -15.77
N ASN A 878 103.33 39.18 -15.52
CA ASN A 878 103.33 40.63 -15.68
C ASN A 878 104.29 41.31 -14.71
N THR A 879 104.40 40.80 -13.48
CA THR A 879 105.39 41.25 -12.50
C THR A 879 106.81 40.92 -12.97
N THR A 880 107.03 39.70 -13.47
CA THR A 880 108.32 39.26 -14.03
C THR A 880 108.68 40.05 -15.29
N ALA A 881 107.72 40.32 -16.17
CA ALA A 881 107.90 41.15 -17.35
C ALA A 881 108.23 42.58 -16.96
N SER A 882 107.51 43.17 -15.99
CA SER A 882 107.81 44.51 -15.47
C SER A 882 109.21 44.58 -14.84
N PHE A 883 109.62 43.53 -14.11
CA PHE A 883 110.96 43.40 -13.56
C PHE A 883 112.02 43.29 -14.66
N LEU A 884 111.82 42.44 -15.66
CA LEU A 884 112.72 42.29 -16.81
C LEU A 884 112.80 43.59 -17.63
N THR A 885 111.68 44.28 -17.85
CA THR A 885 111.65 45.60 -18.50
C THR A 885 112.43 46.63 -17.69
N GLN A 886 112.34 46.63 -16.36
CA GLN A 886 113.17 47.48 -15.50
C GLN A 886 114.66 47.10 -15.57
N GLN A 887 115.00 45.81 -15.60
CA GLN A 887 116.39 45.34 -15.75
C GLN A 887 116.97 45.67 -17.13
N PHE A 888 116.20 45.52 -18.21
CA PHE A 888 116.61 45.93 -19.56
C PHE A 888 116.73 47.46 -19.70
N ALA A 889 115.85 48.23 -19.04
CA ALA A 889 115.99 49.69 -18.96
C ALA A 889 117.19 50.15 -18.12
N ALA A 890 117.62 49.34 -17.15
CA ALA A 890 118.86 49.56 -16.40
C ALA A 890 120.10 49.18 -17.23
N LEU A 891 120.03 48.11 -18.03
CA LEU A 891 121.08 47.69 -18.97
C LEU A 891 121.25 48.62 -20.17
N SER A 892 120.21 49.35 -20.61
CA SER A 892 120.34 50.36 -21.67
C SER A 892 120.94 51.69 -21.21
N LYS A 893 121.24 51.82 -19.90
CA LYS A 893 121.92 52.97 -19.28
C LYS A 893 123.36 52.69 -18.84
N ALA A 894 123.90 51.52 -19.16
CA ALA A 894 125.30 51.15 -19.02
C ALA A 894 125.89 50.87 -20.41
#